data_AF-A0A8T3AU66-F1
#
_entry.id   AF-A0A8T3AU66-F1
#
_cell.length_a   1.000
_cell.length_b   1.000
_cell.length_c   1.000
_cell.angle_alpha   90.00
_cell.angle_beta   90.00
_cell.angle_gamma   90.00
#
_symmetry.space_group_name_H-M   'P 1'
#
loop_
_entity.id
_entity.type
_entity.pdbx_description
1 polymer ?
#
loop_
_entity_poly.entity_id
_entity_poly.type
_entity_poly.pdbx_seq_one_letter_code
_entity_poly.pdbx_strand_id
1 'polypeptide(L)'
;MLCILEAKVSQSSVKNPWFLRSHRLFENEDSCHNFGESSVGRIWIKWDNSALSFNPISSSPQYIHGILSVGSFQPIFLTVIYAFNSVVDRKQLWESLFTISHSMDQPWIIMGDFNCFRYDSEKAGGTTSPNSRLGELNSIIFNCGVQDLSSTGLFFTWFNQRVENPIHIKLDRVLVNNALLDFLPTAFYTVETHIGSDHSPLVFKSTHDKPLNVRFMFKNYWINMEGFWDDVLAAFSSRSARSPMASFQHSLQWLKRAFKSRNWASSSYLSNAMLDIKSKQKLCLVELQACPLDLELNQKLKSINEELATLQAQWTSWLAQRAKTSWLTRGEDDLGFLFAKIRSRNNKNCIKEITTSEGRFSTFNDISKAIIKHFEGLFNITHSTLHLPLNIPTGNLVPSQLCGLLVAPLSFEEVKKAVFDGNENTAPGPDGFSYAFYRKTWHLIGLQVFNAVSNFFTSGSLPRGVKATAIALIPKSSHAAHINDFRPISLCNVLYKIVAKILANRLKVVLPNIIHESQSGFITNRCSTDNIILAAEILRDFKGCTKKFCAKLDIKKAFDTVSREFIIARMLQKGFPEAFVTWIKGCISDVHFSICLNGSLEGFFKSTSGLRQGCPLSPLLFCIAMDGLSQILSNTNNFKGINCKDFHISHLMYADDLLVVGETSIDNARQLNWCLQEFGSLSGLQINASKSAIIFSHDGLENQMICEELGIHNVNLLITYLGIPISSKRLKDSHFQPLLSRISALLEGRVQFLKFTISNTLAYWIRGSIIPKGCCATINKLCSKFLFHNNIVERKMHLISWDTVTLPRSKGGLGIPSIKALYFGVYCSIIGRIYNNKNLLTCWYIAKFTSPWKPYPLSASKFWKNISETANRIMEVLNFSVSNFSEMSFLWDPWLSSHLMGEVSCVPVDSKVKDFLINDRWHLPNAMPSGIIEKILEVDTSGKNEVLWNGSQNLLFRNFIEFYHSHLPNVDWYKAIWHKNHALKFVCFTWMARLGKLKTADNLLIRGIHTWDRIFWECGCFVWPAHSSLLVVCISNISRVYFKDYGCNFAMDSAHTDDDELGLSLRAMEGHFGNLARFCGFFLSDWRHCDGQFCWDILAASSSFVGNRCHRQVQFYLDSDIK
;
A
#
# COMPACT_ATOMS: atom_id res chain seq x y z
N MET A 1 -41.29 6.12 -7.51
CA MET A 1 -40.05 6.01 -8.33
C MET A 1 -39.70 7.42 -8.81
N LEU A 2 -38.43 7.83 -8.83
CA LEU A 2 -37.99 9.14 -9.34
C LEU A 2 -37.16 8.91 -10.60
N CYS A 3 -37.58 9.53 -11.71
CA CYS A 3 -36.96 9.41 -13.02
C CYS A 3 -36.27 10.73 -13.39
N ILE A 4 -35.01 10.62 -13.79
CA ILE A 4 -34.22 11.74 -14.30
C ILE A 4 -34.13 11.58 -15.81
N LEU A 5 -34.54 12.61 -16.54
CA LEU A 5 -34.47 12.65 -17.99
C LEU A 5 -33.51 13.77 -18.40
N GLU A 6 -32.48 13.39 -19.14
CA GLU A 6 -31.54 14.31 -19.77
C GLU A 6 -31.90 14.39 -21.26
N ALA A 7 -32.74 15.36 -21.60
CA ALA A 7 -33.27 15.50 -22.95
C ALA A 7 -33.17 16.97 -23.41
N LYS A 8 -32.77 17.17 -24.68
CA LYS A 8 -32.86 18.49 -25.32
C LYS A 8 -34.31 18.71 -25.75
N VAL A 9 -35.13 19.22 -24.85
CA VAL A 9 -36.52 19.56 -25.14
C VAL A 9 -36.59 21.06 -25.41
N SER A 10 -37.26 21.47 -26.49
CA SER A 10 -37.43 22.90 -26.76
C SER A 10 -38.49 23.49 -25.84
N GLN A 11 -38.36 24.77 -25.47
CA GLN A 11 -39.32 25.44 -24.60
C GLN A 11 -40.74 25.48 -25.21
N SER A 12 -40.86 25.46 -26.55
CA SER A 12 -42.15 25.39 -27.25
C SER A 12 -42.83 24.02 -27.09
N SER A 13 -42.07 22.93 -26.99
CA SER A 13 -42.62 21.59 -26.73
C SER A 13 -43.28 21.46 -25.36
N VAL A 14 -42.76 22.14 -24.33
CA VAL A 14 -43.33 22.10 -22.96
C VAL A 14 -44.71 22.77 -22.89
N LYS A 15 -44.97 23.74 -23.76
CA LYS A 15 -46.28 24.39 -23.86
C LYS A 15 -47.31 23.56 -24.63
N ASN A 16 -46.91 22.46 -25.26
CA ASN A 16 -47.79 21.60 -26.04
C ASN A 16 -48.48 20.55 -25.14
N PRO A 17 -49.81 20.58 -24.98
CA PRO A 17 -50.53 19.61 -24.15
C PRO A 17 -50.38 18.16 -24.60
N TRP A 18 -50.21 17.93 -25.90
CA TRP A 18 -49.96 16.59 -26.45
C TRP A 18 -48.61 16.04 -25.98
N PHE A 19 -47.57 16.88 -25.97
CA PHE A 19 -46.23 16.51 -25.52
C PHE A 19 -46.24 16.14 -24.02
N LEU A 20 -46.91 16.93 -23.19
CA LEU A 20 -47.05 16.64 -21.76
C LEU A 20 -47.79 15.33 -21.48
N ARG A 21 -48.84 15.01 -22.27
CA ARG A 21 -49.57 13.74 -22.15
C ARG A 21 -48.76 12.55 -22.63
N SER A 22 -48.05 12.66 -23.76
CA SER A 22 -47.29 11.56 -24.35
C SER A 22 -45.99 11.24 -23.60
N HIS A 23 -45.47 12.18 -22.82
CA HIS A 23 -44.24 12.02 -22.03
C HIS A 23 -44.50 11.83 -20.53
N ARG A 24 -45.75 11.52 -20.14
CA ARG A 24 -46.10 11.20 -18.75
C ARG A 24 -45.64 9.79 -18.40
N LEU A 25 -44.89 9.65 -17.31
CA LEU A 25 -44.33 8.39 -16.82
C LEU A 25 -45.18 7.77 -15.70
N PHE A 26 -45.90 8.60 -14.92
CA PHE A 26 -46.67 8.14 -13.76
C PHE A 26 -48.12 8.61 -13.80
N GLU A 27 -49.03 7.81 -13.22
CA GLU A 27 -50.45 8.17 -13.09
C GLU A 27 -50.66 9.40 -12.20
N ASN A 28 -49.82 9.58 -11.16
CA ASN A 28 -49.78 10.75 -10.28
C ASN A 28 -48.43 11.48 -10.41
N GLU A 29 -48.09 11.91 -11.63
CA GLU A 29 -46.81 12.59 -11.92
C GLU A 29 -46.75 14.05 -11.46
N ASP A 30 -45.70 14.38 -10.72
CA ASP A 30 -45.16 15.74 -10.60
C ASP A 30 -43.79 15.83 -11.29
N SER A 31 -43.38 17.04 -11.67
CA SER A 31 -42.10 17.25 -12.36
C SER A 31 -41.48 18.62 -12.10
N CYS A 32 -40.16 18.70 -12.25
CA CYS A 32 -39.41 19.96 -12.27
C CYS A 32 -38.33 19.95 -13.37
N HIS A 33 -37.94 21.13 -13.83
CA HIS A 33 -37.03 21.30 -14.96
C HIS A 33 -36.26 22.63 -14.87
N ASN A 34 -35.15 22.76 -15.59
CA ASN A 34 -34.31 23.97 -15.57
C ASN A 34 -34.47 24.92 -16.78
N PHE A 35 -35.63 24.96 -17.44
CA PHE A 35 -35.87 25.87 -18.58
C PHE A 35 -35.70 27.36 -18.28
N GLY A 36 -35.93 27.78 -17.02
CA GLY A 36 -35.71 29.17 -16.62
C GLY A 36 -34.25 29.61 -16.70
N GLU A 37 -33.32 28.65 -16.63
CA GLU A 37 -31.87 28.87 -16.62
C GLU A 37 -31.20 28.44 -17.95
N SER A 38 -31.88 27.64 -18.77
CA SER A 38 -31.33 27.08 -20.01
C SER A 38 -32.38 27.02 -21.09
N SER A 39 -32.11 27.65 -22.25
CA SER A 39 -33.02 27.69 -23.40
C SER A 39 -33.37 26.33 -24.00
N VAL A 40 -32.63 25.27 -23.64
CA VAL A 40 -32.79 23.89 -24.13
C VAL A 40 -33.28 22.93 -23.03
N GLY A 41 -33.58 23.44 -21.83
CA GLY A 41 -34.15 22.68 -20.69
C GLY A 41 -33.57 21.27 -20.50
N ARG A 42 -32.29 21.22 -20.13
CA ARG A 42 -31.44 20.01 -20.22
C ARG A 42 -31.70 18.98 -19.12
N ILE A 43 -32.28 19.40 -17.99
CA ILE A 43 -32.52 18.53 -16.83
C ILE A 43 -34.01 18.52 -16.54
N TRP A 44 -34.57 17.31 -16.51
CA TRP A 44 -35.93 17.03 -16.09
C TRP A 44 -35.94 15.99 -14.99
N ILE A 45 -36.70 16.28 -13.93
CA ILE A 45 -36.91 15.34 -12.82
C ILE A 45 -38.41 15.12 -12.74
N LYS A 46 -38.82 13.86 -12.85
CA LYS A 46 -40.22 13.43 -12.78
C LYS A 46 -40.38 12.40 -11.66
N TRP A 47 -41.47 12.47 -10.92
CA TRP A 47 -41.73 11.52 -9.86
C TRP A 47 -43.22 11.26 -9.67
N ASP A 48 -43.50 10.12 -9.06
CA ASP A 48 -44.84 9.78 -8.58
C ASP A 48 -45.09 10.46 -7.23
N ASN A 49 -45.96 11.48 -7.24
CA ASN A 49 -46.32 12.29 -6.08
C ASN A 49 -47.05 11.47 -4.99
N SER A 50 -47.60 10.30 -5.34
CA SER A 50 -48.20 9.41 -4.32
C SER A 50 -47.15 8.70 -3.46
N ALA A 51 -45.90 8.58 -3.95
CA ALA A 51 -44.85 7.79 -3.31
C ALA A 51 -43.72 8.65 -2.72
N LEU A 52 -43.42 9.80 -3.32
CA LEU A 52 -42.34 10.68 -2.88
C LEU A 52 -42.58 12.13 -3.33
N SER A 53 -41.91 13.09 -2.69
CA SER A 53 -41.95 14.50 -3.07
C SER A 53 -40.53 15.07 -3.25
N PHE A 54 -40.35 15.90 -4.26
CA PHE A 54 -39.08 16.59 -4.53
C PHE A 54 -39.28 18.11 -4.56
N ASN A 55 -38.60 18.82 -3.66
CA ASN A 55 -38.68 20.26 -3.51
C ASN A 55 -37.39 20.92 -4.01
N PRO A 56 -37.36 21.57 -5.19
CA PRO A 56 -36.17 22.25 -5.69
C PRO A 56 -35.83 23.47 -4.82
N ILE A 57 -34.55 23.61 -4.45
CA ILE A 57 -34.01 24.74 -3.69
C ILE A 57 -33.25 25.70 -4.61
N SER A 58 -32.42 25.15 -5.50
CA SER A 58 -31.65 25.94 -6.45
C SER A 58 -31.49 25.20 -7.77
N SER A 59 -31.39 25.95 -8.86
CA SER A 59 -31.16 25.42 -10.19
C SER A 59 -30.14 26.26 -10.94
N SER A 60 -29.50 25.63 -11.92
CA SER A 60 -28.59 26.28 -12.86
C SER A 60 -28.73 25.62 -14.24
N PRO A 61 -28.03 26.12 -15.26
CA PRO A 61 -27.98 25.44 -16.57
C PRO A 61 -27.41 24.03 -16.52
N GLN A 62 -26.61 23.69 -15.48
CA GLN A 62 -25.87 22.43 -15.35
C GLN A 62 -26.34 21.55 -14.18
N TYR A 63 -27.21 22.03 -13.28
CA TYR A 63 -27.74 21.21 -12.20
C TYR A 63 -29.13 21.66 -11.70
N ILE A 64 -29.85 20.75 -11.03
CA ILE A 64 -31.00 21.06 -10.16
C ILE A 64 -30.72 20.44 -8.78
N HIS A 65 -30.79 21.25 -7.73
CA HIS A 65 -30.55 20.86 -6.34
C HIS A 65 -31.82 21.04 -5.51
N GLY A 66 -32.22 20.02 -4.76
CA GLY A 66 -33.42 20.06 -3.93
C GLY A 66 -33.46 18.97 -2.87
N ILE A 67 -34.56 18.94 -2.12
CA ILE A 67 -34.83 17.98 -1.06
C ILE A 67 -35.79 16.91 -1.57
N LEU A 68 -35.39 15.66 -1.45
CA LEU A 68 -36.17 14.47 -1.71
C LEU A 68 -36.73 13.91 -0.40
N SER A 69 -38.06 13.80 -0.31
CA SER A 69 -38.77 13.19 0.81
C SER A 69 -39.46 11.90 0.36
N VAL A 70 -39.19 10.79 1.05
CA VAL A 70 -39.74 9.46 0.70
C VAL A 70 -40.36 8.84 1.94
N GLY A 71 -41.69 8.85 2.05
CA GLY A 71 -42.40 8.32 3.21
C GLY A 71 -41.89 8.90 4.54
N SER A 72 -41.50 8.02 5.47
CA SER A 72 -40.94 8.39 6.78
C SER A 72 -39.40 8.50 6.81
N PHE A 73 -38.73 8.47 5.66
CA PHE A 73 -37.27 8.61 5.62
C PHE A 73 -36.85 10.03 5.99
N GLN A 74 -35.66 10.17 6.57
CA GLN A 74 -35.08 11.49 6.75
C GLN A 74 -34.87 12.18 5.39
N PRO A 75 -35.01 13.52 5.31
CA PRO A 75 -34.83 14.25 4.06
C PRO A 75 -33.48 13.97 3.41
N ILE A 76 -33.49 13.64 2.12
CA ILE A 76 -32.28 13.38 1.33
C ILE A 76 -32.09 14.54 0.36
N PHE A 77 -30.93 15.18 0.35
CA PHE A 77 -30.61 16.16 -0.68
C PHE A 77 -30.27 15.43 -1.98
N LEU A 78 -30.84 15.89 -3.09
CA LEU A 78 -30.57 15.36 -4.42
C LEU A 78 -30.09 16.50 -5.33
N THR A 79 -28.97 16.27 -6.01
CA THR A 79 -28.43 17.15 -7.04
C THR A 79 -28.31 16.39 -8.33
N VAL A 80 -29.13 16.77 -9.31
CA VAL A 80 -29.11 16.20 -10.64
C VAL A 80 -28.23 17.05 -11.52
N ILE A 81 -27.28 16.44 -12.22
CA ILE A 81 -26.25 17.14 -13.01
C ILE A 81 -26.39 16.81 -14.49
N TYR A 82 -26.25 17.83 -15.32
CA TYR A 82 -25.93 17.72 -16.74
C TYR A 82 -24.79 18.70 -17.04
N ALA A 83 -23.55 18.25 -16.89
CA ALA A 83 -22.38 19.12 -17.00
C ALA A 83 -22.10 19.50 -18.46
N PHE A 84 -21.49 20.65 -18.69
CA PHE A 84 -21.09 21.04 -20.04
C PHE A 84 -19.86 20.26 -20.56
N ASN A 85 -19.69 20.20 -21.87
CA ASN A 85 -18.57 19.48 -22.51
C ASN A 85 -17.23 20.22 -22.37
N SER A 86 -17.29 21.55 -22.26
CA SER A 86 -16.12 22.41 -22.13
C SER A 86 -15.60 22.41 -20.70
N VAL A 87 -14.28 22.27 -20.56
CA VAL A 87 -13.58 22.39 -19.27
C VAL A 87 -13.82 23.77 -18.63
N VAL A 88 -13.83 24.83 -19.42
CA VAL A 88 -13.98 26.19 -18.91
C VAL A 88 -15.36 26.37 -18.30
N ASP A 89 -16.39 25.92 -19.01
CA ASP A 89 -17.78 26.17 -18.61
C ASP A 89 -18.22 25.26 -17.44
N ARG A 90 -17.58 24.09 -17.28
CA ARG A 90 -17.79 23.22 -16.11
C ARG A 90 -17.26 23.79 -14.80
N LYS A 91 -16.32 24.75 -14.81
CA LYS A 91 -15.78 25.32 -13.57
C LYS A 91 -16.87 25.92 -12.68
N GLN A 92 -17.87 26.54 -13.28
CA GLN A 92 -19.00 27.11 -12.54
C GLN A 92 -19.78 26.03 -11.78
N LEU A 93 -20.06 24.88 -12.42
CA LEU A 93 -20.70 23.75 -11.76
C LEU A 93 -19.88 23.27 -10.55
N TRP A 94 -18.56 23.18 -10.71
CA TRP A 94 -17.65 22.77 -9.66
C TRP A 94 -17.64 23.71 -8.45
N GLU A 95 -17.61 25.02 -8.69
CA GLU A 95 -17.70 26.04 -7.64
C GLU A 95 -19.05 26.00 -6.91
N SER A 96 -20.15 25.79 -7.64
CA SER A 96 -21.48 25.60 -7.04
C SER A 96 -21.55 24.37 -6.15
N LEU A 97 -21.07 23.21 -6.62
CA LEU A 97 -21.05 21.98 -5.80
C LEU A 97 -20.18 22.13 -4.55
N PHE A 98 -19.04 22.81 -4.66
CA PHE A 98 -18.17 23.10 -3.52
C PHE A 98 -18.88 23.97 -2.49
N THR A 99 -19.59 25.01 -2.94
CA THR A 99 -20.37 25.88 -2.06
C THR A 99 -21.49 25.10 -1.35
N ILE A 100 -22.25 24.29 -2.09
CA ILE A 100 -23.30 23.43 -1.51
C ILE A 100 -22.69 22.50 -0.44
N SER A 101 -21.53 21.89 -0.73
CA SER A 101 -20.90 20.93 0.18
C SER A 101 -20.50 21.53 1.54
N HIS A 102 -20.12 22.81 1.62
CA HIS A 102 -19.74 23.46 2.88
C HIS A 102 -20.91 23.58 3.86
N SER A 103 -22.13 23.57 3.34
CA SER A 103 -23.36 23.64 4.12
C SER A 103 -24.02 22.27 4.37
N MET A 104 -23.40 21.17 3.94
CA MET A 104 -24.08 19.87 3.78
C MET A 104 -23.59 18.78 4.74
N ASP A 105 -24.23 18.68 5.90
CA ASP A 105 -24.03 17.58 6.86
C ASP A 105 -25.09 16.46 6.77
N GLN A 106 -26.11 16.64 5.92
CA GLN A 106 -27.25 15.71 5.74
C GLN A 106 -27.02 14.74 4.58
N PRO A 107 -27.79 13.62 4.48
CA PRO A 107 -27.66 12.67 3.37
C PRO A 107 -27.78 13.36 2.00
N TRP A 108 -26.75 13.22 1.16
CA TRP A 108 -26.67 13.90 -0.12
C TRP A 108 -26.30 12.95 -1.27
N ILE A 109 -27.08 13.01 -2.34
CA ILE A 109 -26.89 12.30 -3.61
C ILE A 109 -26.63 13.33 -4.71
N ILE A 110 -25.59 13.09 -5.51
CA ILE A 110 -25.30 13.81 -6.74
C ILE A 110 -25.32 12.80 -7.88
N MET A 111 -26.15 12.98 -8.91
CA MET A 111 -26.21 12.01 -10.01
C MET A 111 -26.53 12.62 -11.36
N GLY A 112 -26.12 11.96 -12.43
CA GLY A 112 -26.36 12.37 -13.83
C GLY A 112 -25.08 12.33 -14.68
N ASP A 113 -25.10 13.03 -15.80
CA ASP A 113 -23.99 13.15 -16.74
C ASP A 113 -22.97 14.24 -16.33
N PHE A 114 -21.75 13.81 -15.99
CA PHE A 114 -20.67 14.71 -15.62
C PHE A 114 -19.84 15.20 -16.83
N ASN A 115 -20.08 14.68 -18.03
CA ASN A 115 -19.34 14.96 -19.27
C ASN A 115 -17.81 14.90 -19.13
N CYS A 116 -17.33 14.12 -18.15
CA CYS A 116 -15.93 13.84 -17.89
C CYS A 116 -15.79 12.51 -17.14
N PHE A 117 -14.58 11.93 -17.20
CA PHE A 117 -14.27 10.65 -16.58
C PHE A 117 -13.07 10.80 -15.63
N ARG A 118 -12.96 9.91 -14.64
CA ARG A 118 -11.99 9.99 -13.54
C ARG A 118 -10.66 9.32 -13.87
N TYR A 119 -10.70 8.22 -14.63
CA TYR A 119 -9.53 7.40 -14.92
C TYR A 119 -9.46 7.04 -16.40
N ASP A 120 -8.26 6.92 -16.98
CA ASP A 120 -8.11 6.49 -18.38
C ASP A 120 -8.78 5.15 -18.69
N SER A 121 -8.87 4.24 -17.72
CA SER A 121 -9.58 2.97 -17.87
C SER A 121 -11.08 3.11 -18.13
N GLU A 122 -11.65 4.29 -17.92
CA GLU A 122 -13.06 4.60 -18.12
C GLU A 122 -13.36 5.15 -19.52
N LYS A 123 -12.36 5.14 -20.41
CA LYS A 123 -12.50 5.43 -21.83
C LYS A 123 -11.88 4.32 -22.67
N ALA A 124 -12.60 3.85 -23.67
CA ALA A 124 -12.09 2.96 -24.71
C ALA A 124 -12.26 3.62 -26.09
N GLY A 125 -11.23 3.53 -26.94
CA GLY A 125 -11.22 4.11 -28.28
C GLY A 125 -10.93 5.63 -28.32
N GLY A 126 -10.71 6.15 -29.54
CA GLY A 126 -10.38 7.55 -29.80
C GLY A 126 -8.98 8.00 -29.34
N THR A 127 -8.71 9.30 -29.40
CA THR A 127 -7.42 9.88 -29.00
C THR A 127 -7.22 9.89 -27.48
N THR A 128 -5.98 9.61 -27.07
CA THR A 128 -5.55 9.68 -25.67
C THR A 128 -5.62 11.12 -25.18
N SER A 129 -6.32 11.36 -24.07
CA SER A 129 -6.51 12.71 -23.53
C SER A 129 -5.31 13.12 -22.67
N PRO A 130 -4.91 14.40 -22.67
CA PRO A 130 -3.84 14.89 -21.81
C PRO A 130 -4.23 14.82 -20.32
N ASN A 131 -3.27 14.44 -19.46
CA ASN A 131 -3.42 14.24 -18.01
C ASN A 131 -4.08 15.40 -17.24
N SER A 132 -4.08 16.62 -17.79
CA SER A 132 -4.75 17.78 -17.18
C SER A 132 -6.28 17.62 -17.11
N ARG A 133 -6.90 16.83 -18.00
CA ARG A 133 -8.37 16.62 -18.02
C ARG A 133 -8.87 15.59 -17.00
N LEU A 134 -7.99 14.76 -16.45
CA LEU A 134 -8.33 13.69 -15.49
C LEU A 134 -8.42 14.18 -14.04
N GLY A 135 -7.92 15.39 -13.75
CA GLY A 135 -7.78 15.88 -12.38
C GLY A 135 -8.99 16.64 -11.83
N GLU A 136 -9.84 17.22 -12.70
CA GLU A 136 -10.88 18.17 -12.30
C GLU A 136 -11.99 17.51 -11.47
N LEU A 137 -12.60 16.45 -12.01
CA LEU A 137 -13.65 15.70 -11.32
C LEU A 137 -13.15 15.08 -10.01
N ASN A 138 -11.93 14.54 -10.02
CA ASN A 138 -11.31 13.96 -8.82
C ASN A 138 -11.06 15.02 -7.72
N SER A 139 -10.62 16.22 -8.10
CA SER A 139 -10.43 17.31 -7.15
C SER A 139 -11.75 17.74 -6.50
N ILE A 140 -12.84 17.77 -7.27
CA ILE A 140 -14.16 18.13 -6.74
C ILE A 140 -14.77 17.04 -5.86
N ILE A 141 -14.63 15.77 -6.22
CA ILE A 141 -15.04 14.65 -5.37
C ILE A 141 -14.37 14.77 -3.99
N PHE A 142 -13.06 15.03 -3.98
CA PHE A 142 -12.30 15.21 -2.75
C PHE A 142 -12.73 16.46 -1.97
N ASN A 143 -12.77 17.62 -2.63
CA ASN A 143 -13.09 18.90 -1.99
C ASN A 143 -14.51 18.94 -1.41
N CYS A 144 -15.48 18.31 -2.07
CA CYS A 144 -16.86 18.24 -1.60
C CYS A 144 -17.10 17.13 -0.57
N GLY A 145 -16.08 16.33 -0.22
CA GLY A 145 -16.21 15.22 0.73
C GLY A 145 -17.17 14.12 0.26
N VAL A 146 -17.39 13.99 -1.05
CA VAL A 146 -18.25 12.97 -1.65
C VAL A 146 -17.42 11.81 -2.19
N GLN A 147 -18.07 10.69 -2.48
CA GLN A 147 -17.42 9.53 -3.08
C GLN A 147 -18.28 8.94 -4.19
N ASP A 148 -17.62 8.42 -5.22
CA ASP A 148 -18.27 7.70 -6.32
C ASP A 148 -18.83 6.37 -5.80
N LEU A 149 -20.15 6.23 -5.86
CA LEU A 149 -20.87 5.08 -5.35
C LEU A 149 -20.53 3.86 -6.22
N SER A 150 -20.47 2.66 -5.62
CA SER A 150 -20.22 1.46 -6.42
C SER A 150 -21.39 1.14 -7.34
N SER A 151 -21.06 0.63 -8.54
CA SER A 151 -22.04 0.31 -9.58
C SER A 151 -22.01 -1.15 -10.02
N THR A 152 -23.15 -1.65 -10.49
CA THR A 152 -23.33 -2.96 -11.16
C THR A 152 -23.87 -2.78 -12.58
N GLY A 153 -23.89 -3.83 -13.41
CA GLY A 153 -24.42 -3.76 -14.78
C GLY A 153 -23.35 -3.45 -15.83
N LEU A 154 -23.65 -2.54 -16.77
CA LEU A 154 -22.67 -2.10 -17.79
C LEU A 154 -21.59 -1.19 -17.19
N PHE A 155 -20.36 -1.28 -17.70
CA PHE A 155 -19.25 -0.45 -17.22
C PHE A 155 -19.21 0.93 -17.87
N PHE A 156 -19.33 0.99 -19.20
CA PHE A 156 -19.43 2.24 -19.95
C PHE A 156 -20.88 2.70 -19.95
N THR A 157 -21.07 4.00 -19.77
CA THR A 157 -22.41 4.59 -19.72
C THR A 157 -22.75 5.31 -21.02
N TRP A 158 -21.74 5.76 -21.78
CA TRP A 158 -21.90 6.43 -23.07
C TRP A 158 -21.11 5.74 -24.18
N PHE A 159 -21.65 5.76 -25.41
CA PHE A 159 -20.97 5.27 -26.60
C PHE A 159 -21.34 6.07 -27.86
N ASN A 160 -20.37 6.34 -28.73
CA ASN A 160 -20.58 7.21 -29.89
C ASN A 160 -21.40 6.58 -31.05
N GLN A 161 -21.87 5.33 -30.89
CA GLN A 161 -22.65 4.58 -31.88
C GLN A 161 -22.01 4.43 -33.28
N ARG A 162 -20.70 4.63 -33.41
CA ARG A 162 -20.01 4.49 -34.70
C ARG A 162 -19.40 3.11 -34.85
N VAL A 163 -19.57 2.53 -36.04
CA VAL A 163 -18.88 1.30 -36.45
C VAL A 163 -17.39 1.57 -36.65
N GLU A 164 -17.06 2.68 -37.33
CA GLU A 164 -15.69 3.14 -37.53
C GLU A 164 -15.25 4.06 -36.37
N ASN A 165 -14.13 3.73 -35.72
CA ASN A 165 -13.62 4.42 -34.53
C ASN A 165 -14.63 4.49 -33.38
N PRO A 166 -15.08 3.34 -32.84
CA PRO A 166 -15.97 3.32 -31.68
C PRO A 166 -15.29 3.96 -30.47
N ILE A 167 -16.07 4.75 -29.72
CA ILE A 167 -15.63 5.38 -28.47
C ILE A 167 -16.66 5.04 -27.40
N HIS A 168 -16.19 4.50 -26.27
CA HIS A 168 -17.01 4.19 -25.10
C HIS A 168 -16.44 4.92 -23.88
N ILE A 169 -17.29 5.58 -23.09
CA ILE A 169 -16.86 6.39 -21.94
C ILE A 169 -17.83 6.20 -20.76
N LYS A 170 -17.31 6.19 -19.53
CA LYS A 170 -18.13 6.29 -18.30
C LYS A 170 -18.29 7.76 -17.89
N LEU A 171 -19.37 8.40 -18.36
CA LEU A 171 -19.71 9.80 -18.10
C LEU A 171 -20.71 9.94 -16.93
N ASP A 172 -21.68 9.03 -16.86
CA ASP A 172 -22.81 9.07 -15.94
C ASP A 172 -22.46 8.39 -14.61
N ARG A 173 -22.75 9.05 -13.48
CA ARG A 173 -22.37 8.57 -12.13
C ARG A 173 -23.35 8.94 -11.05
N VAL A 174 -23.17 8.29 -9.90
CA VAL A 174 -23.79 8.68 -8.62
C VAL A 174 -22.67 8.92 -7.61
N LEU A 175 -22.53 10.16 -7.13
CA LEU A 175 -21.66 10.54 -6.02
C LEU A 175 -22.49 10.72 -4.75
N VAL A 176 -21.96 10.33 -3.60
CA VAL A 176 -22.66 10.41 -2.33
C VAL A 176 -21.75 10.91 -1.21
N ASN A 177 -22.31 11.65 -0.25
CA ASN A 177 -21.54 12.05 0.94
C ASN A 177 -21.55 10.94 2.02
N ASN A 178 -20.80 11.17 3.09
CA ASN A 178 -20.71 10.22 4.20
C ASN A 178 -22.05 10.01 4.93
N ALA A 179 -22.84 11.08 5.09
CA ALA A 179 -24.13 11.03 5.79
C ALA A 179 -25.12 10.09 5.09
N LEU A 180 -25.12 10.05 3.75
CA LEU A 180 -25.96 9.09 3.03
C LEU A 180 -25.54 7.64 3.28
N LEU A 181 -24.24 7.34 3.29
CA LEU A 181 -23.78 5.97 3.57
C LEU A 181 -23.99 5.54 5.02
N ASP A 182 -24.11 6.49 5.95
CA ASP A 182 -24.53 6.19 7.33
C ASP A 182 -26.00 5.79 7.38
N PHE A 183 -26.84 6.41 6.54
CA PHE A 183 -28.26 6.08 6.41
C PHE A 183 -28.54 4.82 5.58
N LEU A 184 -27.89 4.68 4.42
CA LEU A 184 -28.07 3.62 3.43
C LEU A 184 -26.71 2.97 3.09
N PRO A 185 -26.14 2.14 3.99
CA PRO A 185 -24.80 1.58 3.81
C PRO A 185 -24.68 0.62 2.63
N THR A 186 -25.79 0.00 2.22
CA THR A 186 -25.91 -0.96 1.12
C THR A 186 -26.23 -0.30 -0.22
N ALA A 187 -26.37 1.04 -0.27
CA ALA A 187 -26.72 1.75 -1.50
C ALA A 187 -25.73 1.47 -2.64
N PHE A 188 -26.28 1.38 -3.85
CA PHE A 188 -25.53 1.23 -5.10
C PHE A 188 -26.36 1.75 -6.27
N TYR A 189 -25.75 1.81 -7.45
CA TYR A 189 -26.51 2.04 -8.66
C TYR A 189 -26.23 0.98 -9.71
N THR A 190 -27.21 0.68 -10.54
CA THR A 190 -27.08 -0.25 -11.66
C THR A 190 -27.06 0.55 -12.96
N VAL A 191 -26.17 0.19 -13.88
CA VAL A 191 -26.15 0.69 -15.26
C VAL A 191 -26.85 -0.35 -16.13
N GLU A 192 -28.04 -0.02 -16.62
CA GLU A 192 -28.87 -0.93 -17.42
C GLU A 192 -28.51 -0.86 -18.91
N THR A 193 -29.04 -1.79 -19.71
CA THR A 193 -28.84 -1.80 -21.16
C THR A 193 -29.48 -0.60 -21.84
N HIS A 194 -28.81 -0.03 -22.84
CA HIS A 194 -29.35 1.05 -23.66
C HIS A 194 -30.49 0.55 -24.54
N ILE A 195 -31.58 1.31 -24.61
CA ILE A 195 -32.74 1.04 -25.48
C ILE A 195 -32.81 2.19 -26.49
N GLY A 196 -31.91 2.19 -27.48
CA GLY A 196 -31.85 3.21 -28.54
C GLY A 196 -31.19 4.55 -28.20
N SER A 197 -30.71 4.76 -26.97
CA SER A 197 -29.91 5.93 -26.55
C SER A 197 -28.41 5.66 -26.66
N ASP A 198 -27.61 6.71 -26.84
CA ASP A 198 -26.15 6.68 -26.70
C ASP A 198 -25.70 6.68 -25.24
N HIS A 199 -26.60 6.93 -24.28
CA HIS A 199 -26.40 6.77 -22.85
C HIS A 199 -27.13 5.52 -22.29
N SER A 200 -26.62 5.01 -21.17
CA SER A 200 -27.17 3.88 -20.43
C SER A 200 -27.89 4.36 -19.17
N PRO A 201 -29.12 3.90 -18.89
CA PRO A 201 -29.87 4.36 -17.74
C PRO A 201 -29.22 3.95 -16.42
N LEU A 202 -29.20 4.88 -15.46
CA LEU A 202 -28.72 4.64 -14.09
C LEU A 202 -29.89 4.42 -13.13
N VAL A 203 -29.88 3.30 -12.41
CA VAL A 203 -30.90 2.97 -11.40
C VAL A 203 -30.27 2.93 -10.02
N PHE A 204 -30.57 3.92 -9.18
CA PHE A 204 -30.16 3.90 -7.77
C PHE A 204 -30.99 2.88 -6.99
N LYS A 205 -30.31 2.00 -6.25
CA LYS A 205 -30.93 0.94 -5.44
C LYS A 205 -30.36 0.96 -4.02
N SER A 206 -31.19 0.63 -3.04
CA SER A 206 -30.79 0.37 -1.67
C SER A 206 -31.56 -0.83 -1.14
N THR A 207 -30.86 -1.76 -0.48
CA THR A 207 -31.48 -2.93 0.17
C THR A 207 -31.48 -2.71 1.68
N HIS A 208 -32.66 -2.80 2.31
CA HIS A 208 -32.78 -2.71 3.78
C HIS A 208 -32.54 -4.04 4.49
N ASP A 209 -32.12 -5.08 3.77
CA ASP A 209 -31.91 -6.40 4.34
C ASP A 209 -30.74 -6.38 5.33
N LYS A 210 -31.06 -6.37 6.63
CA LYS A 210 -30.08 -6.63 7.67
C LYS A 210 -29.52 -8.04 7.44
N PRO A 211 -28.19 -8.23 7.39
CA PRO A 211 -27.63 -9.57 7.32
C PRO A 211 -28.07 -10.35 8.55
N LEU A 212 -28.76 -11.48 8.33
CA LEU A 212 -29.47 -12.25 9.36
C LEU A 212 -28.53 -12.90 10.40
N ASN A 213 -27.21 -12.99 10.16
CA ASN A 213 -26.23 -13.47 11.14
C ASN A 213 -24.80 -13.02 10.81
N VAL A 214 -24.28 -12.02 11.53
CA VAL A 214 -22.87 -11.62 11.40
C VAL A 214 -21.97 -12.64 12.11
N ARG A 215 -20.92 -13.10 11.44
CA ARG A 215 -19.95 -14.03 12.02
C ARG A 215 -19.28 -13.43 13.26
N PHE A 216 -18.99 -14.29 14.23
CA PHE A 216 -18.21 -13.90 15.42
C PHE A 216 -16.79 -13.46 15.02
N MET A 217 -16.35 -12.33 15.56
CA MET A 217 -14.98 -11.85 15.43
C MET A 217 -14.52 -11.23 16.75
N PHE A 218 -13.36 -11.66 17.22
CA PHE A 218 -12.72 -11.11 18.40
C PHE A 218 -12.38 -9.64 18.20
N LYS A 219 -12.86 -8.79 19.12
CA LYS A 219 -12.57 -7.35 19.12
C LYS A 219 -11.45 -7.08 20.12
N ASN A 220 -10.39 -6.42 19.70
CA ASN A 220 -9.18 -6.30 20.52
C ASN A 220 -9.42 -5.56 21.85
N TYR A 221 -10.40 -4.66 21.90
CA TYR A 221 -10.73 -3.93 23.13
C TYR A 221 -11.39 -4.81 24.21
N TRP A 222 -11.91 -6.00 23.86
CA TRP A 222 -12.56 -6.90 24.82
C TRP A 222 -11.64 -7.32 25.97
N ILE A 223 -10.33 -7.27 25.78
CA ILE A 223 -9.33 -7.61 26.79
C ILE A 223 -9.41 -6.66 28.01
N ASN A 224 -9.91 -5.44 27.79
CA ASN A 224 -10.04 -4.41 28.81
C ASN A 224 -11.44 -4.38 29.44
N MET A 225 -12.32 -5.33 29.07
CA MET A 225 -13.68 -5.40 29.60
C MET A 225 -13.74 -6.29 30.85
N GLU A 226 -14.59 -5.91 31.79
CA GLU A 226 -14.88 -6.69 32.99
C GLU A 226 -15.46 -8.08 32.63
N GLY A 227 -15.02 -9.11 33.36
CA GLY A 227 -15.39 -10.51 33.13
C GLY A 227 -14.66 -11.22 32.00
N PHE A 228 -13.86 -10.51 31.18
CA PHE A 228 -13.10 -11.12 30.09
C PHE A 228 -12.12 -12.20 30.60
N TRP A 229 -11.32 -11.86 31.62
CA TRP A 229 -10.30 -12.75 32.15
C TRP A 229 -10.91 -13.94 32.89
N ASP A 230 -12.03 -13.75 33.59
CA ASP A 230 -12.76 -14.82 34.27
C ASP A 230 -13.28 -15.86 33.27
N ASP A 231 -13.86 -15.41 32.15
CA ASP A 231 -14.33 -16.29 31.08
C ASP A 231 -13.17 -17.09 30.47
N VAL A 232 -12.01 -16.46 30.27
CA VAL A 232 -10.81 -17.15 29.75
C VAL A 232 -10.32 -18.20 30.73
N LEU A 233 -10.19 -17.85 32.01
CA LEU A 233 -9.77 -18.77 33.07
C LEU A 233 -10.74 -19.95 33.18
N ALA A 234 -12.04 -19.70 33.23
CA ALA A 234 -13.07 -20.73 33.31
C ALA A 234 -13.01 -21.70 32.12
N ALA A 235 -12.84 -21.18 30.89
CA ALA A 235 -12.76 -21.99 29.69
C ALA A 235 -11.57 -22.97 29.72
N PHE A 236 -10.39 -22.48 30.09
CA PHE A 236 -9.14 -23.25 30.00
C PHE A 236 -8.74 -23.98 31.29
N SER A 237 -9.53 -23.85 32.36
CA SER A 237 -9.37 -24.65 33.60
C SER A 237 -10.09 -25.99 33.54
N SER A 238 -11.00 -26.18 32.59
CA SER A 238 -11.78 -27.42 32.46
C SER A 238 -10.91 -28.60 32.00
N ARG A 239 -10.95 -29.71 32.74
CA ARG A 239 -10.31 -30.97 32.32
C ARG A 239 -11.16 -31.67 31.26
N SER A 240 -10.53 -32.17 30.22
CA SER A 240 -11.19 -32.84 29.09
C SER A 240 -10.48 -34.16 28.79
N ALA A 241 -11.24 -35.23 28.57
CA ALA A 241 -10.71 -36.53 28.15
C ALA A 241 -10.30 -36.59 26.66
N ARG A 242 -10.44 -35.47 25.93
CA ARG A 242 -10.11 -35.38 24.50
C ARG A 242 -8.60 -35.18 24.30
N SER A 243 -8.11 -35.40 23.08
CA SER A 243 -6.74 -35.02 22.72
C SER A 243 -6.48 -33.53 23.00
N PRO A 244 -5.23 -33.11 23.30
CA PRO A 244 -4.92 -31.71 23.59
C PRO A 244 -5.44 -30.73 22.52
N MET A 245 -5.32 -31.08 21.24
CA MET A 245 -5.82 -30.26 20.12
C MET A 245 -7.36 -30.13 20.15
N ALA A 246 -8.07 -31.24 20.34
CA ALA A 246 -9.54 -31.23 20.39
C ALA A 246 -10.07 -30.55 21.66
N SER A 247 -9.38 -30.71 22.80
CA SER A 247 -9.68 -30.02 24.05
C SER A 247 -9.55 -28.50 23.91
N PHE A 248 -8.46 -28.04 23.29
CA PHE A 248 -8.24 -26.61 23.05
C PHE A 248 -9.32 -26.03 22.12
N GLN A 249 -9.66 -26.73 21.04
CA GLN A 249 -10.74 -26.31 20.14
C GLN A 249 -12.09 -26.20 20.89
N HIS A 250 -12.41 -27.17 21.74
CA HIS A 250 -13.64 -27.16 22.54
C HIS A 250 -13.67 -25.95 23.50
N SER A 251 -12.55 -25.66 24.14
CA SER A 251 -12.40 -24.49 25.04
C SER A 251 -12.67 -23.18 24.30
N LEU A 252 -12.14 -23.02 23.08
CA LEU A 252 -12.45 -21.86 22.23
C LEU A 252 -13.92 -21.77 21.83
N GLN A 253 -14.57 -22.90 21.55
CA GLN A 253 -16.00 -22.93 21.21
C GLN A 253 -16.86 -22.51 22.40
N TRP A 254 -16.52 -22.96 23.61
CA TRP A 254 -17.17 -22.53 24.83
C TRP A 254 -16.96 -21.03 25.06
N LEU A 255 -15.71 -20.57 24.97
CA LEU A 255 -15.36 -19.15 25.18
C LEU A 255 -16.07 -18.23 24.19
N LYS A 256 -16.22 -18.66 22.93
CA LYS A 256 -17.01 -17.94 21.91
C LYS A 256 -18.48 -17.78 22.33
N ARG A 257 -19.08 -18.78 22.99
CA ARG A 257 -20.46 -18.70 23.50
C ARG A 257 -20.54 -17.75 24.70
N ALA A 258 -19.60 -17.86 25.65
CA ALA A 258 -19.50 -16.98 26.82
C ALA A 258 -19.34 -15.50 26.41
N PHE A 259 -18.42 -15.21 25.50
CA PHE A 259 -18.27 -13.83 24.99
C PHE A 259 -19.51 -13.34 24.27
N LYS A 260 -20.24 -14.19 23.53
CA LYS A 260 -21.48 -13.78 22.87
C LYS A 260 -22.61 -13.45 23.86
N SER A 261 -22.63 -14.03 25.06
CA SER A 261 -23.63 -13.72 26.08
C SER A 261 -23.30 -12.46 26.89
N ARG A 262 -22.10 -11.89 26.77
CA ARG A 262 -21.73 -10.64 27.45
C ARG A 262 -22.41 -9.44 26.77
N ASN A 263 -22.91 -8.51 27.58
CA ASN A 263 -23.52 -7.25 27.17
C ASN A 263 -22.57 -6.37 26.30
N TRP A 264 -21.28 -6.33 26.63
CA TRP A 264 -20.27 -5.58 25.87
C TRP A 264 -19.85 -6.20 24.53
N ALA A 265 -20.39 -7.38 24.20
CA ALA A 265 -20.14 -8.03 22.90
C ALA A 265 -20.83 -7.30 21.75
N SER A 266 -21.91 -6.54 22.03
CA SER A 266 -22.56 -5.69 21.04
C SER A 266 -21.63 -4.59 20.54
N SER A 267 -21.75 -4.21 19.27
CA SER A 267 -21.04 -3.05 18.71
C SER A 267 -21.57 -1.71 19.19
N SER A 268 -22.80 -1.65 19.72
CA SER A 268 -23.40 -0.41 20.25
C SER A 268 -22.95 -0.08 21.67
N TYR A 269 -22.38 -1.03 22.42
CA TYR A 269 -22.02 -0.86 23.82
C TYR A 269 -21.12 0.37 24.06
N LEU A 270 -19.99 0.44 23.35
CA LEU A 270 -19.04 1.56 23.51
C LEU A 270 -19.66 2.90 23.14
N SER A 271 -20.48 2.94 22.09
CA SER A 271 -21.16 4.17 21.67
C SER A 271 -22.14 4.66 22.74
N ASN A 272 -22.92 3.75 23.33
CA ASN A 272 -23.88 4.07 24.38
C ASN A 272 -23.19 4.49 25.67
N ALA A 273 -22.13 3.78 26.08
CA ALA A 273 -21.33 4.12 27.25
C ALA A 273 -20.69 5.52 27.10
N MET A 274 -20.15 5.83 25.92
CA MET A 274 -19.60 7.17 25.65
C MET A 274 -20.66 8.28 25.72
N LEU A 275 -21.88 8.02 25.26
CA LEU A 275 -22.98 8.99 25.35
C LEU A 275 -23.40 9.23 26.81
N ASP A 276 -23.50 8.18 27.61
CA ASP A 276 -23.79 8.27 29.05
C ASP A 276 -22.71 9.07 29.81
N ILE A 277 -21.43 8.73 29.63
CA ILE A 277 -20.32 9.45 30.27
C ILE A 277 -20.23 10.91 29.81
N LYS A 278 -20.45 11.20 28.53
CA LYS A 278 -20.53 12.61 28.05
C LYS A 278 -21.69 13.37 28.70
N SER A 279 -22.81 12.71 28.96
CA SER A 279 -23.96 13.31 29.62
C SER A 279 -23.63 13.62 31.10
N LYS A 280 -22.98 12.69 31.81
CA LYS A 280 -22.44 12.91 33.16
C LYS A 280 -21.40 14.03 33.22
N GLN A 281 -20.50 14.09 32.24
CA GLN A 281 -19.50 15.16 32.10
C GLN A 281 -20.20 16.52 31.95
N LYS A 282 -21.22 16.61 31.08
CA LYS A 282 -21.98 17.84 30.88
C LYS A 282 -22.67 18.29 32.17
N LEU A 283 -23.30 17.39 32.91
CA LEU A 283 -23.94 17.70 34.19
C LEU A 283 -22.93 18.19 35.23
N CYS A 284 -21.80 17.49 35.37
CA CYS A 284 -20.72 17.88 36.29
C CYS A 284 -20.11 19.26 35.93
N LEU A 285 -19.96 19.57 34.63
CA LEU A 285 -19.50 20.87 34.17
C LEU A 285 -20.50 21.99 34.46
N VAL A 286 -21.81 21.71 34.41
CA VAL A 286 -22.86 22.67 34.80
C VAL A 286 -22.80 22.94 36.31
N GLU A 287 -22.62 21.90 37.14
CA GLU A 287 -22.42 22.04 38.59
C GLU A 287 -21.14 22.84 38.93
N LEU A 288 -20.03 22.58 38.23
CA LEU A 288 -18.77 23.31 38.38
C LEU A 288 -18.84 24.77 37.94
N GLN A 289 -19.72 25.12 37.00
CA GLN A 289 -19.93 26.53 36.64
C GLN A 289 -20.56 27.32 37.79
N ALA A 290 -21.36 26.68 38.64
CA ALA A 290 -21.92 27.28 39.85
C ALA A 290 -20.87 27.33 40.99
N CYS A 291 -20.05 26.29 41.13
CA CYS A 291 -19.04 26.17 42.20
C CYS A 291 -17.67 25.69 41.67
N PRO A 292 -16.87 26.57 41.04
CA PRO A 292 -15.65 26.16 40.31
C PRO A 292 -14.50 25.66 41.19
N LEU A 293 -14.48 26.03 42.47
CA LEU A 293 -13.44 25.66 43.43
C LEU A 293 -13.80 24.43 44.29
N ASP A 294 -14.93 23.78 44.00
CA ASP A 294 -15.36 22.57 44.72
C ASP A 294 -14.39 21.41 44.41
N LEU A 295 -13.73 20.91 45.45
CA LEU A 295 -12.71 19.88 45.33
C LEU A 295 -13.30 18.52 44.89
N GLU A 296 -14.49 18.18 45.36
CA GLU A 296 -15.17 16.92 45.08
C GLU A 296 -15.67 16.88 43.62
N LEU A 297 -16.25 17.98 43.14
CA LEU A 297 -16.67 18.12 41.75
C LEU A 297 -15.47 18.10 40.78
N ASN A 298 -14.34 18.73 41.13
CA ASN A 298 -13.12 18.68 40.33
C ASN A 298 -12.52 17.26 40.27
N GLN A 299 -12.53 16.52 41.39
CA GLN A 299 -12.14 15.10 41.41
C GLN A 299 -13.08 14.23 40.58
N LYS A 300 -14.39 14.44 40.68
CA LYS A 300 -15.42 13.76 39.88
C LYS A 300 -15.22 14.04 38.39
N LEU A 301 -14.97 15.29 37.99
CA LEU A 301 -14.66 15.64 36.60
C LEU A 301 -13.38 14.96 36.10
N LYS A 302 -12.33 14.91 36.93
CA LYS A 302 -11.08 14.20 36.59
C LYS A 302 -11.35 12.71 36.33
N SER A 303 -12.09 12.04 37.21
CA SER A 303 -12.48 10.62 37.04
C SER A 303 -13.31 10.41 35.77
N ILE A 304 -14.30 11.27 35.51
CA ILE A 304 -15.13 11.22 34.30
C ILE A 304 -14.28 11.39 33.03
N ASN A 305 -13.31 12.31 33.04
CA ASN A 305 -12.41 12.55 31.92
C ASN A 305 -11.47 11.36 31.67
N GLU A 306 -10.96 10.72 32.72
CA GLU A 306 -10.12 9.52 32.64
C GLU A 306 -10.91 8.33 32.06
N GLU A 307 -12.16 8.14 32.50
CA GLU A 307 -13.06 7.12 31.96
C GLU A 307 -13.41 7.40 30.48
N LEU A 308 -13.73 8.65 30.14
CA LEU A 308 -14.00 9.08 28.76
C LEU A 308 -12.78 8.84 27.86
N ALA A 309 -11.58 9.20 28.32
CA ALA A 309 -10.34 8.99 27.57
C ALA A 309 -10.09 7.49 27.33
N THR A 310 -10.38 6.64 28.32
CA THR A 310 -10.27 5.19 28.21
C THR A 310 -11.25 4.64 27.17
N LEU A 311 -12.53 5.03 27.22
CA LEU A 311 -13.54 4.63 26.24
C LEU A 311 -13.22 5.12 24.83
N GLN A 312 -12.71 6.36 24.69
CA GLN A 312 -12.27 6.91 23.41
C GLN A 312 -11.08 6.14 22.83
N ALA A 313 -10.11 5.74 23.66
CA ALA A 313 -8.98 4.93 23.22
C ALA A 313 -9.45 3.54 22.74
N GLN A 314 -10.38 2.91 23.47
CA GLN A 314 -10.99 1.63 23.08
C GLN A 314 -11.78 1.74 21.77
N TRP A 315 -12.58 2.80 21.62
CA TRP A 315 -13.34 3.09 20.40
C TRP A 315 -12.43 3.31 19.19
N THR A 316 -11.36 4.09 19.36
CA THR A 316 -10.36 4.34 18.32
C THR A 316 -9.64 3.05 17.93
N SER A 317 -9.27 2.21 18.90
CA SER A 317 -8.69 0.89 18.64
C SER A 317 -9.65 0.00 17.84
N TRP A 318 -10.95 0.00 18.18
CA TRP A 318 -11.96 -0.74 17.46
C TRP A 318 -12.13 -0.25 16.01
N LEU A 319 -12.16 1.07 15.80
CA LEU A 319 -12.25 1.66 14.47
C LEU A 319 -11.01 1.38 13.63
N ALA A 320 -9.80 1.50 14.20
CA ALA A 320 -8.57 1.16 13.51
C ALA A 320 -8.53 -0.33 13.09
N GLN A 321 -9.00 -1.24 13.97
CA GLN A 321 -9.11 -2.68 13.67
C GLN A 321 -10.06 -2.95 12.48
N ARG A 322 -11.18 -2.21 12.37
CA ARG A 322 -12.14 -2.28 11.26
C ARG A 322 -11.63 -1.63 9.97
N ALA A 323 -10.98 -0.48 10.08
CA ALA A 323 -10.44 0.29 8.95
C ALA A 323 -9.22 -0.41 8.30
N LYS A 324 -8.60 -1.37 9.00
CA LYS A 324 -7.38 -2.07 8.58
C LYS A 324 -6.23 -1.10 8.28
N THR A 325 -6.07 -0.09 9.12
CA THR A 325 -5.01 0.93 9.06
C THR A 325 -3.91 0.62 10.06
N SER A 326 -2.72 0.26 9.58
CA SER A 326 -1.58 -0.08 10.44
C SER A 326 -0.64 1.10 10.75
N TRP A 327 -0.79 2.24 10.05
CA TRP A 327 0.16 3.36 10.09
C TRP A 327 -0.28 4.53 10.97
N LEU A 328 -1.54 4.55 11.41
CA LEU A 328 -2.02 5.54 12.37
C LEU A 328 -1.40 5.20 13.73
N THR A 329 -0.35 5.94 14.08
CA THR A 329 0.28 5.86 15.40
C THR A 329 0.03 7.19 16.10
N ARG A 330 -0.82 7.11 17.15
CA ARG A 330 -1.05 8.08 18.24
C ARG A 330 -0.67 9.54 17.94
N GLY A 331 -1.58 10.31 17.33
CA GLY A 331 -1.37 11.77 17.31
C GLY A 331 -2.36 12.61 16.53
N GLU A 332 -3.00 12.08 15.49
CA GLU A 332 -4.12 12.75 14.81
C GLU A 332 -5.17 11.70 14.44
N ASP A 333 -5.96 11.32 15.46
CA ASP A 333 -7.10 10.42 15.33
C ASP A 333 -8.27 11.16 14.68
N ASP A 334 -8.19 11.31 13.35
CA ASP A 334 -9.34 11.72 12.57
C ASP A 334 -10.30 10.52 12.46
N LEU A 335 -11.16 10.39 13.48
CA LEU A 335 -12.23 9.40 13.50
C LEU A 335 -13.06 9.46 12.21
N GLY A 336 -13.28 10.67 11.66
CA GLY A 336 -13.96 10.89 10.39
C GLY A 336 -13.29 10.16 9.23
N PHE A 337 -11.96 10.24 9.12
CA PHE A 337 -11.19 9.47 8.13
C PHE A 337 -11.35 7.96 8.31
N LEU A 338 -11.24 7.45 9.55
CA LEU A 338 -11.39 6.02 9.84
C LEU A 338 -12.78 5.52 9.45
N PHE A 339 -13.82 6.27 9.78
CA PHE A 339 -15.20 5.96 9.40
C PHE A 339 -15.41 5.99 7.89
N ALA A 340 -14.95 7.04 7.19
CA ALA A 340 -15.03 7.14 5.73
C ALA A 340 -14.36 5.94 5.05
N LYS A 341 -13.18 5.54 5.53
CA LYS A 341 -12.46 4.38 5.01
C LYS A 341 -13.18 3.05 5.29
N ILE A 342 -13.75 2.88 6.48
CA ILE A 342 -14.56 1.68 6.79
C ILE A 342 -15.78 1.61 5.86
N ARG A 343 -16.48 2.72 5.66
CA ARG A 343 -17.67 2.80 4.80
C ARG A 343 -17.36 2.51 3.35
N SER A 344 -16.35 3.18 2.78
CA SER A 344 -15.90 2.94 1.42
C SER A 344 -15.50 1.48 1.20
N ARG A 345 -14.78 0.87 2.15
CA ARG A 345 -14.42 -0.56 2.10
C ARG A 345 -15.64 -1.47 2.18
N ASN A 346 -16.58 -1.18 3.06
CA ASN A 346 -17.80 -1.98 3.20
C ASN A 346 -18.65 -1.91 1.93
N ASN A 347 -18.87 -0.71 1.39
CA ASN A 347 -19.64 -0.52 0.16
C ASN A 347 -18.98 -1.23 -1.05
N LYS A 348 -17.65 -1.16 -1.15
CA LYS A 348 -16.88 -1.83 -2.21
C LYS A 348 -16.89 -3.35 -2.07
N ASN A 349 -16.74 -3.89 -0.85
CA ASN A 349 -16.62 -5.34 -0.63
C ASN A 349 -17.98 -6.05 -0.54
N CYS A 350 -19.08 -5.32 -0.39
CA CYS A 350 -20.42 -5.90 -0.35
C CYS A 350 -20.78 -6.44 -1.74
N ILE A 351 -21.07 -7.73 -1.81
CA ILE A 351 -21.60 -8.36 -3.04
C ILE A 351 -23.09 -8.06 -3.08
N LYS A 352 -23.47 -7.27 -4.07
CA LYS A 352 -24.85 -6.77 -4.25
C LYS A 352 -25.62 -7.60 -5.24
N GLU A 353 -24.97 -7.90 -6.37
CA GLU A 353 -25.50 -8.73 -7.44
C GLU A 353 -24.35 -9.55 -8.03
N ILE A 354 -24.67 -10.69 -8.63
CA ILE A 354 -23.68 -11.52 -9.30
C ILE A 354 -24.24 -12.11 -10.59
N THR A 355 -23.45 -12.04 -11.66
CA THR A 355 -23.80 -12.59 -12.96
C THR A 355 -23.03 -13.89 -13.20
N THR A 356 -23.76 -14.98 -13.44
CA THR A 356 -23.21 -16.29 -13.81
C THR A 356 -23.69 -16.69 -15.21
N SER A 357 -23.29 -17.87 -15.69
CA SER A 357 -23.82 -18.46 -16.93
C SER A 357 -25.31 -18.77 -16.88
N GLU A 358 -25.89 -18.91 -15.68
CA GLU A 358 -27.30 -19.24 -15.46
C GLU A 358 -28.19 -17.99 -15.39
N GLY A 359 -27.60 -16.79 -15.30
CA GLY A 359 -28.31 -15.52 -15.21
C GLY A 359 -27.72 -14.56 -14.18
N ARG A 360 -28.48 -13.50 -13.87
CA ARG A 360 -28.12 -12.46 -12.89
C ARG A 360 -28.91 -12.69 -11.59
N PHE A 361 -28.20 -12.81 -10.47
CA PHE A 361 -28.80 -12.98 -9.15
C PHE A 361 -28.62 -11.73 -8.30
N SER A 362 -29.68 -11.30 -7.62
CA SER A 362 -29.73 -10.11 -6.76
C SER A 362 -30.16 -10.40 -5.32
N THR A 363 -30.75 -11.57 -5.05
CA THR A 363 -31.14 -11.97 -3.70
C THR A 363 -29.97 -12.63 -2.95
N PHE A 364 -29.86 -12.41 -1.64
CA PHE A 364 -28.79 -12.99 -0.84
C PHE A 364 -28.70 -14.52 -0.94
N ASN A 365 -29.85 -15.20 -0.93
CA ASN A 365 -29.92 -16.67 -0.98
C ASN A 365 -29.46 -17.22 -2.33
N ASP A 366 -29.88 -16.60 -3.44
CA ASP A 366 -29.50 -17.07 -4.77
C ASP A 366 -28.03 -16.76 -5.07
N ILE A 367 -27.54 -15.58 -4.66
CA ILE A 367 -26.11 -15.24 -4.69
C ILE A 367 -25.31 -16.26 -3.90
N SER A 368 -25.74 -16.60 -2.67
CA SER A 368 -25.08 -17.60 -1.83
C SER A 368 -24.98 -18.97 -2.52
N LYS A 369 -26.10 -19.50 -3.03
CA LYS A 369 -26.15 -20.78 -3.75
C LYS A 369 -25.26 -20.78 -4.99
N ALA A 370 -25.33 -19.72 -5.81
CA ALA A 370 -24.52 -19.59 -7.02
C ALA A 370 -23.02 -19.58 -6.72
N ILE A 371 -22.60 -18.88 -5.67
CA ILE A 371 -21.20 -18.83 -5.24
C ILE A 371 -20.74 -20.19 -4.69
N ILE A 372 -21.56 -20.84 -3.83
CA ILE A 372 -21.24 -22.15 -3.26
C ILE A 372 -21.04 -23.17 -4.39
N LYS A 373 -22.00 -23.28 -5.32
CA LYS A 373 -21.93 -24.19 -6.47
C LYS A 373 -20.66 -23.96 -7.30
N HIS A 374 -20.30 -22.70 -7.55
CA HIS A 374 -19.08 -22.36 -8.30
C HIS A 374 -17.80 -22.85 -7.61
N PHE A 375 -17.64 -22.58 -6.32
CA PHE A 375 -16.42 -22.94 -5.59
C PHE A 375 -16.36 -24.44 -5.28
N GLU A 376 -17.49 -25.08 -5.05
CA GLU A 376 -17.55 -26.53 -4.89
C GLU A 376 -17.09 -27.25 -6.17
N GLY A 377 -17.51 -26.78 -7.35
CA GLY A 377 -16.99 -27.29 -8.63
C GLY A 377 -15.50 -27.00 -8.84
N LEU A 378 -15.04 -25.80 -8.46
CA LEU A 378 -13.64 -25.40 -8.62
C LEU A 378 -12.66 -26.22 -7.75
N PHE A 379 -13.01 -26.45 -6.48
CA PHE A 379 -12.14 -27.12 -5.50
C PHE A 379 -12.27 -28.65 -5.48
N ASN A 380 -13.12 -29.21 -6.36
CA ASN A 380 -13.35 -30.64 -6.46
C ASN A 380 -13.23 -31.15 -7.90
N ILE A 381 -12.35 -30.55 -8.69
CA ILE A 381 -12.01 -31.04 -10.04
C ILE A 381 -11.42 -32.44 -9.93
N THR A 382 -11.91 -33.37 -10.74
CA THR A 382 -11.35 -34.72 -10.85
C THR A 382 -10.01 -34.67 -11.56
N HIS A 383 -8.96 -35.11 -10.87
CA HIS A 383 -7.63 -35.26 -11.45
C HIS A 383 -7.43 -36.71 -11.92
N SER A 384 -6.61 -36.88 -12.96
CA SER A 384 -6.13 -38.20 -13.37
C SER A 384 -5.37 -38.87 -12.24
N THR A 385 -5.48 -40.19 -12.13
CA THR A 385 -4.69 -40.96 -11.17
C THR A 385 -3.21 -40.81 -11.46
N LEU A 386 -2.43 -40.43 -10.45
CA LEU A 386 -0.98 -40.31 -10.57
C LEU A 386 -0.33 -41.69 -10.53
N HIS A 387 0.50 -41.98 -11.52
CA HIS A 387 1.41 -43.13 -11.49
C HIS A 387 2.69 -42.73 -10.75
N LEU A 388 3.10 -43.55 -9.77
CA LEU A 388 4.33 -43.36 -8.99
C LEU A 388 5.36 -44.43 -9.39
N PRO A 389 6.66 -44.10 -9.48
CA PRO A 389 7.26 -42.78 -9.28
C PRO A 389 6.90 -41.79 -10.40
N LEU A 390 6.94 -40.50 -10.09
CA LEU A 390 6.65 -39.46 -11.08
C LEU A 390 7.72 -39.48 -12.20
N ASN A 391 7.29 -39.45 -13.45
CA ASN A 391 8.17 -39.32 -14.61
C ASN A 391 8.63 -37.86 -14.82
N ILE A 392 9.15 -37.24 -13.76
CA ILE A 392 9.68 -35.87 -13.78
C ILE A 392 11.10 -35.92 -13.21
N PRO A 393 12.09 -35.23 -13.80
CA PRO A 393 13.41 -35.13 -13.21
C PRO A 393 13.35 -34.58 -11.78
N THR A 394 14.12 -35.19 -10.88
CA THR A 394 14.07 -34.84 -9.45
C THR A 394 14.63 -33.44 -9.17
N GLY A 395 15.69 -33.06 -9.91
CA GLY A 395 16.50 -31.87 -9.63
C GLY A 395 17.24 -32.00 -8.29
N ASN A 396 17.56 -30.87 -7.66
CA ASN A 396 18.24 -30.85 -6.37
C ASN A 396 17.37 -31.47 -5.26
N LEU A 397 17.98 -32.39 -4.50
CA LEU A 397 17.41 -33.03 -3.32
C LEU A 397 17.58 -32.17 -2.07
N VAL A 398 16.75 -32.42 -1.05
CA VAL A 398 16.97 -31.86 0.29
C VAL A 398 18.34 -32.31 0.81
N PRO A 399 19.24 -31.38 1.18
CA PRO A 399 20.53 -31.73 1.76
C PRO A 399 20.35 -32.53 3.06
N SER A 400 21.12 -33.60 3.22
CA SER A 400 21.00 -34.51 4.38
C SER A 400 21.16 -33.80 5.72
N GLN A 401 22.02 -32.77 5.81
CA GLN A 401 22.22 -31.99 7.03
C GLN A 401 20.96 -31.18 7.43
N LEU A 402 20.10 -30.84 6.47
CA LEU A 402 18.87 -30.06 6.73
C LEU A 402 17.65 -30.94 7.05
N CYS A 403 17.71 -32.24 6.77
CA CYS A 403 16.62 -33.18 7.05
C CYS A 403 16.26 -33.20 8.55
N GLY A 404 17.26 -33.21 9.44
CA GLY A 404 17.04 -33.18 10.89
C GLY A 404 16.30 -31.93 11.38
N LEU A 405 16.52 -30.77 10.73
CA LEU A 405 15.84 -29.52 11.07
C LEU A 405 14.35 -29.54 10.73
N LEU A 406 13.97 -30.26 9.66
CA LEU A 406 12.56 -30.37 9.27
C LEU A 406 11.75 -31.14 10.31
N VAL A 407 12.33 -32.21 10.88
CA VAL A 407 11.68 -33.12 11.83
C VAL A 407 12.07 -32.88 13.30
N ALA A 408 12.79 -31.80 13.58
CA ALA A 408 13.24 -31.48 14.93
C ALA A 408 12.08 -31.44 15.94
N PRO A 409 12.29 -31.88 17.21
CA PRO A 409 11.28 -31.79 18.25
C PRO A 409 10.77 -30.35 18.42
N LEU A 410 9.46 -30.23 18.66
CA LEU A 410 8.83 -28.91 18.83
C LEU A 410 9.21 -28.31 20.18
N SER A 411 9.65 -27.05 20.19
CA SER A 411 9.94 -26.31 21.42
C SER A 411 8.85 -25.29 21.76
N PHE A 412 8.73 -24.96 23.05
CA PHE A 412 7.78 -23.93 23.51
C PHE A 412 8.06 -22.56 22.87
N GLU A 413 9.34 -22.20 22.74
CA GLU A 413 9.76 -20.94 22.11
C GLU A 413 9.48 -20.90 20.60
N GLU A 414 9.56 -22.02 19.89
CA GLU A 414 9.16 -22.09 18.46
C GLU A 414 7.67 -21.78 18.29
N VAL A 415 6.81 -22.33 19.17
CA VAL A 415 5.36 -22.06 19.15
C VAL A 415 5.07 -20.61 19.53
N LYS A 416 5.70 -20.10 20.60
CA LYS A 416 5.57 -18.71 21.05
C LYS A 416 5.97 -17.75 19.94
N LYS A 417 7.12 -17.98 19.29
CA LYS A 417 7.58 -17.18 18.16
C LYS A 417 6.56 -17.17 17.01
N ALA A 418 6.00 -18.34 16.65
CA ALA A 418 4.98 -18.41 15.61
C ALA A 418 3.74 -17.55 15.91
N VAL A 419 3.30 -17.51 17.18
CA VAL A 419 2.21 -16.67 17.68
C VAL A 419 2.56 -15.18 17.65
N PHE A 420 3.71 -14.80 18.19
CA PHE A 420 4.11 -13.39 18.36
C PHE A 420 4.53 -12.72 17.05
N ASP A 421 5.09 -13.48 16.10
CA ASP A 421 5.33 -13.03 14.73
C ASP A 421 4.01 -12.83 13.95
N GLY A 422 2.86 -13.23 14.50
CA GLY A 422 1.54 -13.04 13.92
C GLY A 422 1.04 -11.60 14.10
N ASN A 423 0.53 -10.99 13.02
CA ASN A 423 -0.04 -9.65 13.09
C ASN A 423 -1.42 -9.69 13.80
N GLU A 424 -1.53 -8.93 14.89
CA GLU A 424 -2.70 -8.83 15.77
C GLU A 424 -4.01 -8.49 15.04
N ASN A 425 -3.91 -7.70 13.96
CA ASN A 425 -5.05 -7.15 13.23
C ASN A 425 -5.47 -8.00 12.01
N THR A 426 -4.89 -9.19 11.83
CA THR A 426 -5.27 -10.10 10.75
C THR A 426 -6.69 -10.64 10.94
N ALA A 427 -7.39 -10.87 9.83
CA ALA A 427 -8.75 -11.40 9.89
C ALA A 427 -8.74 -12.88 10.36
N PRO A 428 -9.59 -13.24 11.35
CA PRO A 428 -9.70 -14.60 11.85
C PRO A 428 -10.50 -15.48 10.87
N GLY A 429 -10.39 -16.80 11.07
CA GLY A 429 -11.20 -17.81 10.40
C GLY A 429 -12.60 -17.95 11.01
N PRO A 430 -13.31 -19.05 10.72
CA PRO A 430 -14.65 -19.32 11.26
C PRO A 430 -14.78 -19.32 12.80
N ASP A 431 -13.69 -19.62 13.53
CA ASP A 431 -13.68 -19.57 15.00
C ASP A 431 -13.76 -18.13 15.55
N GLY A 432 -13.32 -17.15 14.76
CA GLY A 432 -13.34 -15.72 15.05
C GLY A 432 -12.21 -15.22 15.97
N PHE A 433 -11.29 -16.05 16.42
CA PHE A 433 -10.18 -15.62 17.30
C PHE A 433 -8.97 -15.13 16.49
N SER A 434 -8.46 -13.93 16.81
CA SER A 434 -7.31 -13.30 16.13
C SER A 434 -5.99 -13.57 16.86
N TYR A 435 -4.83 -13.29 16.24
CA TYR A 435 -3.54 -13.37 16.95
C TYR A 435 -3.46 -12.45 18.18
N ALA A 436 -4.24 -11.36 18.21
CA ALA A 436 -4.31 -10.47 19.37
C ALA A 436 -4.77 -11.23 20.62
N PHE A 437 -5.77 -12.11 20.49
CA PHE A 437 -6.23 -12.96 21.59
C PHE A 437 -5.08 -13.82 22.12
N TYR A 438 -4.46 -14.64 21.26
CA TYR A 438 -3.39 -15.57 21.66
C TYR A 438 -2.18 -14.88 22.29
N ARG A 439 -1.79 -13.71 21.77
CA ARG A 439 -0.66 -12.94 22.31
C ARG A 439 -0.95 -12.37 23.69
N LYS A 440 -2.16 -11.85 23.90
CA LYS A 440 -2.54 -11.15 25.12
C LYS A 440 -2.88 -12.11 26.25
N THR A 441 -3.43 -13.28 25.92
CA THR A 441 -3.74 -14.35 26.90
C THR A 441 -2.62 -15.40 27.02
N TRP A 442 -1.47 -15.20 26.38
CA TRP A 442 -0.37 -16.19 26.32
C TRP A 442 0.07 -16.71 27.69
N HIS A 443 0.11 -15.84 28.70
CA HIS A 443 0.49 -16.20 30.06
C HIS A 443 -0.49 -17.20 30.72
N LEU A 444 -1.74 -17.29 30.24
CA LEU A 444 -2.74 -18.25 30.73
C LEU A 444 -2.85 -19.50 29.85
N ILE A 445 -2.83 -19.31 28.52
CA ILE A 445 -3.17 -20.39 27.58
C ILE A 445 -1.95 -20.99 26.86
N GLY A 446 -0.75 -20.41 27.05
CA GLY A 446 0.44 -20.73 26.25
C GLY A 446 0.84 -22.20 26.34
N LEU A 447 0.74 -22.81 27.53
CA LEU A 447 1.03 -24.23 27.73
C LEU A 447 0.02 -25.13 27.00
N GLN A 448 -1.27 -24.78 27.05
CA GLN A 448 -2.33 -25.52 26.37
C GLN A 448 -2.20 -25.39 24.84
N VAL A 449 -1.80 -24.21 24.34
CA VAL A 449 -1.47 -24.01 22.92
C VAL A 449 -0.29 -24.89 22.52
N PHE A 450 0.79 -24.89 23.31
CA PHE A 450 1.96 -25.75 23.06
C PHE A 450 1.55 -27.23 23.01
N ASN A 451 0.82 -27.72 24.02
CA ASN A 451 0.38 -29.13 24.06
C ASN A 451 -0.54 -29.49 22.87
N ALA A 452 -1.44 -28.59 22.47
CA ALA A 452 -2.28 -28.78 21.29
C ALA A 452 -1.45 -28.90 20.01
N VAL A 453 -0.48 -28.01 19.81
CA VAL A 453 0.40 -28.03 18.64
C VAL A 453 1.32 -29.26 18.67
N SER A 454 1.93 -29.59 19.81
CA SER A 454 2.75 -30.81 19.99
C SER A 454 1.99 -32.08 19.65
N ASN A 455 0.71 -32.18 20.04
CA ASN A 455 -0.15 -33.30 19.69
C ASN A 455 -0.31 -33.48 18.17
N PHE A 456 -0.35 -32.39 17.40
CA PHE A 456 -0.34 -32.47 15.93
C PHE A 456 0.99 -33.02 15.38
N PHE A 457 2.13 -32.55 15.88
CA PHE A 457 3.44 -33.05 15.41
C PHE A 457 3.70 -34.51 15.79
N THR A 458 2.98 -35.04 16.79
CA THR A 458 3.03 -36.46 17.14
C THR A 458 2.07 -37.30 16.29
N SER A 459 0.85 -36.81 16.04
CA SER A 459 -0.23 -37.59 15.40
C SER A 459 -0.38 -37.37 13.89
N GLY A 460 0.14 -36.26 13.34
CA GLY A 460 -0.10 -35.84 11.95
C GLY A 460 -1.55 -35.46 11.63
N SER A 461 -2.43 -35.35 12.63
CA SER A 461 -3.88 -35.19 12.45
C SER A 461 -4.41 -33.90 13.05
N LEU A 462 -5.34 -33.24 12.34
CA LEU A 462 -6.05 -32.05 12.83
C LEU A 462 -7.57 -32.27 12.79
N PRO A 463 -8.30 -31.89 13.85
CA PRO A 463 -9.76 -31.90 13.85
C PRO A 463 -10.36 -31.01 12.75
N ARG A 464 -11.54 -31.39 12.23
CA ARG A 464 -12.26 -30.65 11.18
C ARG A 464 -12.50 -29.19 11.56
N GLY A 465 -12.84 -28.91 12.81
CA GLY A 465 -13.09 -27.54 13.29
C GLY A 465 -11.85 -26.66 13.28
N VAL A 466 -10.64 -27.22 13.50
CA VAL A 466 -9.37 -26.48 13.41
C VAL A 466 -9.05 -26.15 11.94
N LYS A 467 -9.33 -27.08 11.02
CA LYS A 467 -9.08 -26.90 9.56
C LYS A 467 -10.15 -26.08 8.83
N ALA A 468 -11.31 -25.87 9.44
CA ALA A 468 -12.41 -25.11 8.85
C ALA A 468 -11.93 -23.73 8.39
N THR A 469 -12.27 -23.37 7.16
CA THR A 469 -11.77 -22.17 6.50
C THR A 469 -12.92 -21.38 5.88
N ALA A 470 -12.94 -20.06 6.05
CA ALA A 470 -13.92 -19.19 5.41
C ALA A 470 -13.34 -18.56 4.14
N ILE A 471 -14.02 -18.65 3.00
CA ILE A 471 -13.63 -18.00 1.75
C ILE A 471 -14.25 -16.60 1.73
N ALA A 472 -13.43 -15.58 1.89
CA ALA A 472 -13.85 -14.19 1.69
C ALA A 472 -13.58 -13.76 0.25
N LEU A 473 -14.56 -13.11 -0.38
CA LEU A 473 -14.46 -12.63 -1.76
C LEU A 473 -14.08 -11.15 -1.76
N ILE A 474 -12.94 -10.83 -2.38
CA ILE A 474 -12.47 -9.45 -2.51
C ILE A 474 -12.55 -9.03 -3.98
N PRO A 475 -13.27 -7.95 -4.32
CA PRO A 475 -13.40 -7.51 -5.71
C PRO A 475 -12.06 -7.02 -6.27
N LYS A 476 -11.75 -7.43 -7.51
CA LYS A 476 -10.52 -7.03 -8.23
C LYS A 476 -10.58 -5.57 -8.71
N SER A 477 -11.77 -5.09 -9.04
CA SER A 477 -12.05 -3.73 -9.52
C SER A 477 -13.17 -3.08 -8.69
N SER A 478 -13.52 -1.82 -8.98
CA SER A 478 -14.70 -1.16 -8.39
C SER A 478 -16.03 -1.62 -9.00
N HIS A 479 -15.98 -2.31 -10.14
CA HIS A 479 -17.14 -2.76 -10.90
C HIS A 479 -17.02 -4.27 -11.15
N ALA A 480 -17.24 -5.05 -10.10
CA ALA A 480 -17.16 -6.51 -10.15
C ALA A 480 -18.58 -7.07 -10.33
N ALA A 481 -18.84 -7.70 -11.47
CA ALA A 481 -20.16 -8.23 -11.82
C ALA A 481 -20.19 -9.76 -11.85
N HIS A 482 -19.10 -10.40 -12.26
CA HIS A 482 -18.99 -11.86 -12.36
C HIS A 482 -18.25 -12.46 -11.17
N ILE A 483 -18.49 -13.73 -10.85
CA ILE A 483 -17.74 -14.47 -9.80
C ILE A 483 -16.22 -14.40 -10.04
N ASN A 484 -15.80 -14.44 -11.31
CA ASN A 484 -14.39 -14.37 -11.71
C ASN A 484 -13.74 -12.99 -11.45
N ASP A 485 -14.53 -11.95 -11.19
CA ASP A 485 -14.06 -10.60 -10.84
C ASP A 485 -13.68 -10.49 -9.35
N PHE A 486 -13.96 -11.53 -8.56
CA PHE A 486 -13.58 -11.62 -7.17
C PHE A 486 -12.34 -12.50 -6.98
N ARG A 487 -11.52 -12.15 -6.00
CA ARG A 487 -10.40 -12.96 -5.52
C ARG A 487 -10.83 -13.72 -4.27
N PRO A 488 -10.78 -15.06 -4.25
CA PRO A 488 -11.08 -15.84 -3.06
C PRO A 488 -9.90 -15.79 -2.09
N ILE A 489 -10.14 -15.38 -0.84
CA ILE A 489 -9.16 -15.41 0.24
C ILE A 489 -9.60 -16.39 1.32
N SER A 490 -8.77 -17.39 1.59
CA SER A 490 -8.97 -18.41 2.62
C SER A 490 -8.61 -17.89 4.01
N LEU A 491 -9.62 -17.55 4.79
CA LEU A 491 -9.49 -17.16 6.20
C LEU A 491 -9.44 -18.42 7.07
N CYS A 492 -8.22 -18.90 7.35
CA CYS A 492 -8.00 -20.04 8.24
C CYS A 492 -8.03 -19.61 9.72
N ASN A 493 -8.46 -20.53 10.60
CA ASN A 493 -8.38 -20.37 12.06
C ASN A 493 -6.93 -20.15 12.52
N VAL A 494 -6.72 -19.35 13.57
CA VAL A 494 -5.37 -18.98 14.03
C VAL A 494 -4.61 -20.18 14.57
N LEU A 495 -5.28 -21.10 15.27
CA LEU A 495 -4.66 -22.33 15.75
C LEU A 495 -4.04 -23.16 14.61
N TYR A 496 -4.76 -23.32 13.49
CA TYR A 496 -4.21 -23.92 12.27
C TYR A 496 -3.05 -23.10 11.70
N LYS A 497 -3.18 -21.76 11.67
CA LYS A 497 -2.12 -20.88 11.14
C LYS A 497 -0.83 -20.99 11.94
N ILE A 498 -0.87 -21.25 13.25
CA ILE A 498 0.31 -21.48 14.09
C ILE A 498 1.05 -22.74 13.60
N VAL A 499 0.34 -23.87 13.48
CA VAL A 499 0.89 -25.13 12.93
C VAL A 499 1.48 -24.92 11.54
N ALA A 500 0.71 -24.31 10.64
CA ALA A 500 1.13 -24.05 9.27
C ALA A 500 2.36 -23.14 9.21
N LYS A 501 2.45 -22.14 10.10
CA LYS A 501 3.58 -21.21 10.13
C LYS A 501 4.86 -21.87 10.63
N ILE A 502 4.78 -22.77 11.60
CA ILE A 502 5.93 -23.56 12.07
C ILE A 502 6.48 -24.40 10.90
N LEU A 503 5.62 -25.18 10.25
CA LEU A 503 6.00 -25.98 9.08
C LEU A 503 6.55 -25.11 7.94
N ALA A 504 5.95 -23.94 7.69
CA ALA A 504 6.42 -22.99 6.67
C ALA A 504 7.80 -22.41 6.99
N ASN A 505 8.06 -22.09 8.26
CA ASN A 505 9.34 -21.58 8.71
C ASN A 505 10.45 -22.63 8.53
N ARG A 506 10.17 -23.90 8.87
CA ARG A 506 11.10 -25.00 8.61
C ARG A 506 11.35 -25.21 7.11
N LEU A 507 10.29 -25.15 6.30
CA LEU A 507 10.39 -25.31 4.85
C LEU A 507 11.24 -24.20 4.18
N LYS A 508 11.09 -22.94 4.62
CA LYS A 508 11.85 -21.78 4.08
C LYS A 508 13.37 -21.93 4.17
N VAL A 509 13.87 -22.72 5.10
CA VAL A 509 15.32 -22.99 5.25
C VAL A 509 15.83 -23.86 4.11
N VAL A 510 15.00 -24.78 3.63
CA VAL A 510 15.40 -25.80 2.64
C VAL A 510 15.16 -25.33 1.20
N LEU A 511 14.07 -24.59 0.96
CA LEU A 511 13.66 -24.19 -0.40
C LEU A 511 14.76 -23.54 -1.26
N PRO A 512 15.62 -22.64 -0.75
CA PRO A 512 16.66 -22.02 -1.57
C PRO A 512 17.62 -23.02 -2.23
N ASN A 513 17.83 -24.19 -1.62
CA ASN A 513 18.75 -25.23 -2.10
C ASN A 513 18.11 -26.17 -3.12
N ILE A 514 16.77 -26.34 -3.06
CA ILE A 514 16.07 -27.38 -3.81
C ILE A 514 15.22 -26.86 -4.98
N ILE A 515 14.85 -25.58 -4.96
CA ILE A 515 14.01 -24.95 -5.99
C ILE A 515 14.90 -24.31 -7.05
N HIS A 516 14.61 -24.59 -8.32
CA HIS A 516 15.31 -24.02 -9.48
C HIS A 516 15.48 -22.49 -9.39
N GLU A 517 16.63 -21.95 -9.83
CA GLU A 517 16.98 -20.53 -9.70
C GLU A 517 16.00 -19.59 -10.42
N SER A 518 15.32 -20.07 -11.46
CA SER A 518 14.29 -19.33 -12.19
C SER A 518 13.06 -18.94 -11.37
N GLN A 519 12.78 -19.63 -10.26
CA GLN A 519 11.64 -19.29 -9.40
C GLN A 519 12.07 -18.25 -8.34
N SER A 520 11.69 -16.99 -8.55
CA SER A 520 11.98 -15.91 -7.62
C SER A 520 10.86 -15.66 -6.60
N GLY A 521 9.66 -16.21 -6.84
CA GLY A 521 8.51 -16.03 -5.96
C GLY A 521 8.60 -16.85 -4.67
N PHE A 522 8.36 -16.22 -3.52
CA PHE A 522 8.28 -16.85 -2.19
C PHE A 522 9.53 -17.57 -1.65
N ILE A 523 10.65 -17.54 -2.39
CA ILE A 523 11.93 -18.08 -1.93
C ILE A 523 12.72 -17.00 -1.20
N THR A 524 13.25 -17.33 -0.02
CA THR A 524 14.10 -16.42 0.77
C THR A 524 15.29 -15.93 -0.07
N ASN A 525 15.64 -14.66 0.06
CA ASN A 525 16.76 -14.00 -0.64
C ASN A 525 16.64 -13.91 -2.18
N ARG A 526 15.46 -14.19 -2.77
CA ARG A 526 15.17 -13.94 -4.19
C ARG A 526 14.26 -12.72 -4.35
N CYS A 527 14.47 -11.92 -5.40
CA CYS A 527 13.74 -10.66 -5.59
C CYS A 527 12.94 -10.64 -6.90
N SER A 528 11.68 -10.16 -6.84
CA SER A 528 10.82 -10.05 -8.02
C SER A 528 11.38 -9.11 -9.09
N THR A 529 12.06 -8.04 -8.66
CA THR A 529 12.56 -7.00 -9.56
C THR A 529 13.72 -7.49 -10.41
N ASP A 530 14.46 -8.51 -9.94
CA ASP A 530 15.56 -9.08 -10.69
C ASP A 530 15.04 -9.79 -11.96
N ASN A 531 13.90 -10.50 -11.87
CA ASN A 531 13.24 -11.08 -13.04
C ASN A 531 12.76 -10.00 -14.03
N ILE A 532 12.24 -8.86 -13.55
CA ILE A 532 11.76 -7.77 -14.42
C ILE A 532 12.93 -7.16 -15.19
N ILE A 533 14.03 -6.86 -14.50
CA ILE A 533 15.24 -6.31 -15.12
C ILE A 533 15.81 -7.31 -16.13
N LEU A 534 15.94 -8.58 -15.74
CA LEU A 534 16.49 -9.62 -16.61
C LEU A 534 15.63 -9.82 -17.86
N ALA A 535 14.31 -9.89 -17.73
CA ALA A 535 13.39 -9.97 -18.86
C ALA A 535 13.54 -8.75 -19.79
N ALA A 536 13.68 -7.54 -19.25
CA ALA A 536 13.90 -6.33 -20.03
C ALA A 536 15.28 -6.29 -20.72
N GLU A 537 16.32 -6.87 -20.12
CA GLU A 537 17.64 -7.05 -20.74
C GLU A 537 17.58 -8.06 -21.90
N ILE A 538 16.92 -9.21 -21.70
CA ILE A 538 16.74 -10.24 -22.74
C ILE A 538 15.95 -9.69 -23.93
N LEU A 539 14.83 -9.01 -23.67
CA LEU A 539 14.00 -8.40 -24.73
C LEU A 539 14.74 -7.30 -25.50
N ARG A 540 15.73 -6.64 -24.90
CA ARG A 540 16.55 -5.67 -25.62
C ARG A 540 17.46 -6.34 -26.64
N ASP A 541 17.98 -7.52 -26.32
CA ASP A 541 18.81 -8.32 -27.23
C ASP A 541 18.02 -8.91 -28.40
N PHE A 542 16.70 -8.74 -28.42
CA PHE A 542 15.90 -9.02 -29.62
C PHE A 542 16.21 -8.00 -30.72
N LYS A 543 16.71 -6.81 -30.38
CA LYS A 543 17.18 -5.84 -31.37
C LYS A 543 18.52 -6.30 -31.96
N GLY A 544 18.48 -6.89 -33.15
CA GLY A 544 19.65 -7.35 -33.90
C GLY A 544 19.81 -8.87 -33.99
N CYS A 545 18.93 -9.65 -33.35
CA CYS A 545 18.84 -11.10 -33.54
C CYS A 545 17.57 -11.46 -34.32
N THR A 546 17.68 -12.44 -35.23
CA THR A 546 16.62 -12.74 -36.20
C THR A 546 15.66 -13.85 -35.80
N LYS A 547 15.81 -14.58 -34.68
CA LYS A 547 14.94 -15.74 -34.36
C LYS A 547 14.74 -16.02 -32.86
N LYS A 548 14.13 -15.10 -32.11
CA LYS A 548 13.76 -15.30 -30.68
C LYS A 548 12.30 -14.94 -30.38
N PHE A 549 11.69 -15.64 -29.42
CA PHE A 549 10.39 -15.32 -28.84
C PHE A 549 10.44 -15.26 -27.30
N CYS A 550 9.47 -14.56 -26.73
CA CYS A 550 9.24 -14.46 -25.29
C CYS A 550 7.73 -14.61 -25.02
N ALA A 551 7.32 -15.71 -24.42
CA ALA A 551 5.93 -16.01 -24.08
C ALA A 551 5.68 -15.75 -22.59
N LYS A 552 4.69 -14.91 -22.28
CA LYS A 552 4.12 -14.78 -20.94
C LYS A 552 2.92 -15.72 -20.83
N LEU A 553 3.03 -16.72 -19.98
CA LEU A 553 2.01 -17.74 -19.77
C LEU A 553 1.26 -17.45 -18.45
N ASP A 554 -0.07 -17.45 -18.52
CA ASP A 554 -0.97 -17.31 -17.37
C ASP A 554 -1.52 -18.69 -16.98
N ILE A 555 -1.50 -19.07 -15.70
CA ILE A 555 -2.03 -20.36 -15.22
C ILE A 555 -3.45 -20.19 -14.70
N LYS A 556 -4.39 -21.02 -15.18
CA LYS A 556 -5.80 -20.97 -14.77
C LYS A 556 -5.96 -21.33 -13.29
N LYS A 557 -6.31 -20.33 -12.47
CA LYS A 557 -6.68 -20.49 -11.05
C LYS A 557 -5.68 -21.35 -10.27
N ALA A 558 -4.38 -21.09 -10.46
CA ALA A 558 -3.28 -22.00 -10.10
C ALA A 558 -3.34 -22.57 -8.67
N PHE A 559 -3.58 -21.72 -7.67
CA PHE A 559 -3.71 -22.19 -6.29
C PHE A 559 -4.94 -23.07 -6.07
N ASP A 560 -6.04 -22.81 -6.77
CA ASP A 560 -7.31 -23.50 -6.54
C ASP A 560 -7.36 -24.87 -7.23
N THR A 561 -6.52 -25.10 -8.25
CA THR A 561 -6.57 -26.27 -9.13
C THR A 561 -5.39 -27.25 -8.98
N VAL A 562 -4.30 -26.86 -8.31
CA VAL A 562 -3.13 -27.75 -8.15
C VAL A 562 -3.48 -29.04 -7.40
N SER A 563 -3.00 -30.17 -7.91
CA SER A 563 -3.16 -31.49 -7.28
C SER A 563 -2.35 -31.59 -5.98
N ARG A 564 -3.00 -32.02 -4.90
CA ARG A 564 -2.35 -32.21 -3.59
C ARG A 564 -1.50 -33.47 -3.60
N GLU A 565 -1.98 -34.51 -4.26
CA GLU A 565 -1.30 -35.77 -4.46
C GLU A 565 0.01 -35.55 -5.22
N PHE A 566 0.00 -34.70 -6.25
CA PHE A 566 1.21 -34.30 -6.97
C PHE A 566 2.24 -33.62 -6.07
N ILE A 567 1.81 -32.69 -5.22
CA ILE A 567 2.69 -32.01 -4.26
C ILE A 567 3.33 -33.03 -3.31
N ILE A 568 2.54 -33.93 -2.74
CA ILE A 568 3.04 -34.96 -1.82
C ILE A 568 4.05 -35.87 -2.52
N ALA A 569 3.74 -36.33 -3.74
CA ALA A 569 4.63 -37.14 -4.55
C ALA A 569 5.94 -36.42 -4.88
N ARG A 570 5.89 -35.13 -5.26
CA ARG A 570 7.09 -34.31 -5.50
C ARG A 570 7.92 -34.10 -4.23
N MET A 571 7.29 -33.92 -3.07
CA MET A 571 8.03 -33.81 -1.81
C MET A 571 8.79 -35.11 -1.49
N LEU A 572 8.15 -36.27 -1.64
CA LEU A 572 8.83 -37.56 -1.47
C LEU A 572 9.98 -37.71 -2.46
N GLN A 573 9.74 -37.39 -3.74
CA GLN A 573 10.77 -37.46 -4.78
C GLN A 573 11.97 -36.54 -4.50
N LYS A 574 11.76 -35.37 -3.90
CA LYS A 574 12.83 -34.42 -3.52
C LYS A 574 13.55 -34.80 -2.21
N GLY A 575 13.22 -35.93 -1.60
CA GLY A 575 13.92 -36.45 -0.42
C GLY A 575 13.47 -35.83 0.91
N PHE A 576 12.25 -35.29 0.98
CA PHE A 576 11.71 -34.81 2.26
C PHE A 576 11.47 -36.00 3.22
N PRO A 577 11.77 -35.86 4.53
CA PRO A 577 11.46 -36.89 5.51
C PRO A 577 9.97 -37.22 5.55
N GLU A 578 9.63 -38.51 5.61
CA GLU A 578 8.24 -38.99 5.55
C GLU A 578 7.35 -38.41 6.66
N ALA A 579 7.90 -38.24 7.88
CA ALA A 579 7.22 -37.58 8.98
C ALA A 579 6.80 -36.13 8.62
N PHE A 580 7.69 -35.37 7.97
CA PHE A 580 7.39 -34.00 7.55
C PHE A 580 6.32 -33.99 6.45
N VAL A 581 6.42 -34.90 5.48
CA VAL A 581 5.40 -35.06 4.42
C VAL A 581 4.03 -35.42 5.02
N THR A 582 4.01 -36.27 6.05
CA THR A 582 2.79 -36.64 6.79
C THR A 582 2.15 -35.43 7.48
N TRP A 583 2.94 -34.55 8.12
CA TRP A 583 2.42 -33.30 8.68
C TRP A 583 1.86 -32.36 7.62
N ILE A 584 2.53 -32.24 6.47
CA ILE A 584 2.02 -31.46 5.34
C ILE A 584 0.69 -32.03 4.84
N LYS A 585 0.59 -33.35 4.66
CA LYS A 585 -0.65 -34.05 4.28
C LYS A 585 -1.77 -33.78 5.29
N GLY A 586 -1.49 -33.88 6.58
CA GLY A 586 -2.44 -33.57 7.67
C GLY A 586 -3.00 -32.14 7.61
N CYS A 587 -2.20 -31.18 7.10
CA CYS A 587 -2.63 -29.82 6.88
C CYS A 587 -3.50 -29.66 5.64
N ILE A 588 -3.10 -30.20 4.49
CA ILE A 588 -3.72 -29.90 3.18
C ILE A 588 -4.89 -30.84 2.82
N SER A 589 -5.02 -32.00 3.46
CA SER A 589 -6.11 -32.96 3.23
C SER A 589 -7.35 -32.68 4.11
N ASP A 590 -8.52 -33.16 3.69
CA ASP A 590 -9.82 -33.02 4.39
C ASP A 590 -10.16 -31.59 4.84
N VAL A 591 -9.89 -30.62 3.97
CA VAL A 591 -10.22 -29.22 4.19
C VAL A 591 -11.70 -28.97 3.87
N HIS A 592 -12.35 -28.18 4.72
CA HIS A 592 -13.74 -27.77 4.54
C HIS A 592 -13.86 -26.25 4.48
N PHE A 593 -14.70 -25.78 3.57
CA PHE A 593 -14.90 -24.37 3.28
C PHE A 593 -16.33 -23.93 3.55
N SER A 594 -16.47 -22.70 4.04
CA SER A 594 -17.73 -21.93 4.03
C SER A 594 -17.48 -20.61 3.29
N ILE A 595 -18.49 -20.10 2.58
CA ILE A 595 -18.41 -18.81 1.89
C ILE A 595 -18.71 -17.69 2.89
N CYS A 596 -17.86 -16.67 2.94
CA CYS A 596 -18.12 -15.46 3.73
C CYS A 596 -18.80 -14.41 2.85
N LEU A 597 -20.14 -14.40 2.87
CA LEU A 597 -20.96 -13.48 2.08
C LEU A 597 -21.50 -12.36 2.98
N ASN A 598 -21.09 -11.12 2.71
CA ASN A 598 -21.54 -9.91 3.42
C ASN A 598 -21.51 -10.01 4.97
N GLY A 599 -20.55 -10.77 5.50
CA GLY A 599 -20.37 -10.98 6.95
C GLY A 599 -20.99 -12.25 7.52
N SER A 600 -21.87 -12.93 6.78
CA SER A 600 -22.40 -14.26 7.13
C SER A 600 -21.47 -15.38 6.64
N LEU A 601 -21.59 -16.57 7.23
CA LEU A 601 -20.92 -17.80 6.77
C LEU A 601 -21.97 -18.73 6.18
N GLU A 602 -21.87 -19.01 4.89
CA GLU A 602 -22.84 -19.79 4.13
C GLU A 602 -22.21 -21.08 3.59
N GLY A 603 -23.01 -22.16 3.58
CA GLY A 603 -22.58 -23.49 3.16
C GLY A 603 -21.50 -24.13 4.05
N PHE A 604 -21.17 -25.39 3.73
CA PHE A 604 -20.06 -26.10 4.36
C PHE A 604 -19.67 -27.34 3.53
N PHE A 605 -18.75 -27.16 2.58
CA PHE A 605 -18.41 -28.20 1.60
C PHE A 605 -16.95 -28.66 1.75
N LYS A 606 -16.68 -29.89 1.31
CA LYS A 606 -15.32 -30.49 1.29
C LYS A 606 -14.58 -30.04 0.03
N SER A 607 -13.26 -29.96 0.11
CA SER A 607 -12.38 -29.72 -1.03
C SER A 607 -11.41 -30.88 -1.20
N THR A 608 -11.30 -31.40 -2.43
CA THR A 608 -10.36 -32.46 -2.80
C THR A 608 -9.08 -31.91 -3.41
N SER A 609 -9.13 -30.79 -4.16
CA SER A 609 -7.98 -30.20 -4.84
C SER A 609 -7.65 -28.78 -4.39
N GLY A 610 -6.48 -28.28 -4.81
CA GLY A 610 -6.05 -26.92 -4.55
C GLY A 610 -5.49 -26.65 -3.15
N LEU A 611 -4.87 -25.48 -3.01
CA LEU A 611 -4.24 -24.94 -1.82
C LEU A 611 -4.97 -23.66 -1.37
N ARG A 612 -5.03 -23.45 -0.05
CA ARG A 612 -5.72 -22.29 0.56
C ARG A 612 -4.98 -20.96 0.30
N GLN A 613 -5.58 -20.08 -0.50
CA GLN A 613 -5.05 -18.73 -0.76
C GLN A 613 -5.05 -17.86 0.52
N GLY A 614 -3.87 -17.63 1.12
CA GLY A 614 -3.72 -16.91 2.39
C GLY A 614 -3.23 -17.78 3.55
N CYS A 615 -3.04 -19.09 3.32
CA CYS A 615 -2.33 -19.97 4.24
C CYS A 615 -0.81 -19.73 4.15
N PRO A 616 -0.06 -19.69 5.27
CA PRO A 616 1.41 -19.54 5.25
C PRO A 616 2.17 -20.63 4.48
N LEU A 617 1.64 -21.86 4.43
CA LEU A 617 2.26 -22.99 3.73
C LEU A 617 2.05 -22.98 2.24
N SER A 618 0.87 -22.56 1.79
CA SER A 618 0.42 -22.76 0.42
C SER A 618 1.36 -22.17 -0.65
N PRO A 619 1.92 -20.96 -0.49
CA PRO A 619 2.89 -20.42 -1.45
C PRO A 619 4.14 -21.28 -1.61
N LEU A 620 4.65 -21.83 -0.50
CA LEU A 620 5.87 -22.64 -0.47
C LEU A 620 5.67 -24.00 -1.13
N LEU A 621 4.53 -24.64 -0.86
CA LEU A 621 4.14 -25.90 -1.51
C LEU A 621 3.91 -25.71 -3.01
N PHE A 622 3.35 -24.56 -3.41
CA PHE A 622 3.18 -24.22 -4.81
C PHE A 622 4.53 -24.06 -5.53
N CYS A 623 5.55 -23.48 -4.88
CA CYS A 623 6.90 -23.44 -5.43
C CYS A 623 7.48 -24.84 -5.69
N ILE A 624 7.23 -25.81 -4.80
CA ILE A 624 7.66 -27.21 -5.00
C ILE A 624 6.95 -27.84 -6.20
N ALA A 625 5.67 -27.54 -6.41
CA ALA A 625 4.93 -28.00 -7.58
C ALA A 625 5.51 -27.39 -8.87
N MET A 626 5.68 -26.06 -8.90
CA MET A 626 6.21 -25.33 -10.07
C MET A 626 7.66 -25.68 -10.40
N ASP A 627 8.46 -26.08 -9.41
CA ASP A 627 9.81 -26.62 -9.66
C ASP A 627 9.75 -27.83 -10.61
N GLY A 628 8.69 -28.64 -10.58
CA GLY A 628 8.48 -29.72 -11.56
C GLY A 628 8.51 -29.23 -13.01
N LEU A 629 7.85 -28.12 -13.31
CA LEU A 629 7.89 -27.52 -14.65
C LEU A 629 9.28 -27.00 -15.00
N SER A 630 9.97 -26.37 -14.05
CA SER A 630 11.37 -25.95 -14.25
C SER A 630 12.27 -27.13 -14.57
N GLN A 631 12.12 -28.26 -13.86
CA GLN A 631 12.91 -29.46 -14.11
C GLN A 631 12.62 -30.10 -15.47
N ILE A 632 11.36 -30.07 -15.94
CA ILE A 632 11.00 -30.53 -17.30
C ILE A 632 11.66 -29.63 -18.35
N LEU A 633 11.52 -28.30 -18.22
CA LEU A 633 12.06 -27.34 -19.19
C LEU A 633 13.60 -27.38 -19.25
N SER A 634 14.29 -27.49 -18.11
CA SER A 634 15.75 -27.44 -18.07
C SER A 634 16.43 -28.75 -18.49
N ASN A 635 15.78 -29.91 -18.34
CA ASN A 635 16.37 -31.21 -18.68
C ASN A 635 15.92 -31.75 -20.04
N THR A 636 15.06 -31.02 -20.73
CA THR A 636 14.66 -31.36 -22.10
C THR A 636 15.73 -30.85 -23.06
N ASN A 637 16.50 -31.76 -23.67
CA ASN A 637 17.51 -31.41 -24.69
C ASN A 637 16.91 -30.75 -25.96
N ASN A 638 15.60 -30.83 -26.12
CA ASN A 638 14.87 -30.37 -27.30
C ASN A 638 14.40 -28.91 -27.21
N PHE A 639 14.19 -28.36 -26.00
CA PHE A 639 13.73 -26.98 -25.85
C PHE A 639 14.93 -26.04 -25.83
N LYS A 640 15.01 -25.16 -26.82
CA LYS A 640 16.09 -24.21 -26.99
C LYS A 640 15.73 -22.85 -26.39
N GLY A 641 16.23 -22.61 -25.19
CA GLY A 641 16.23 -21.30 -24.53
C GLY A 641 17.19 -20.29 -25.18
N ILE A 642 17.52 -19.22 -24.46
CA ILE A 642 18.46 -18.17 -24.89
C ILE A 642 19.80 -18.34 -24.19
N ASN A 643 20.89 -18.30 -24.96
CA ASN A 643 22.26 -18.31 -24.44
C ASN A 643 22.87 -16.90 -24.45
N CYS A 644 23.66 -16.61 -23.41
CA CYS A 644 24.59 -15.48 -23.34
C CYS A 644 25.94 -16.00 -22.85
N LYS A 645 26.90 -16.17 -23.78
CA LYS A 645 28.14 -16.92 -23.55
C LYS A 645 27.82 -18.29 -22.92
N ASP A 646 28.41 -18.59 -21.76
CA ASP A 646 28.23 -19.87 -21.03
C ASP A 646 26.97 -19.92 -20.17
N PHE A 647 26.10 -18.90 -20.25
CA PHE A 647 24.88 -18.82 -19.42
C PHE A 647 23.61 -19.06 -20.23
N HIS A 648 22.82 -20.05 -19.82
CA HIS A 648 21.57 -20.45 -20.45
C HIS A 648 20.34 -20.00 -19.66
N ILE A 649 19.33 -19.44 -20.33
CA ILE A 649 18.04 -19.09 -19.75
C ILE A 649 16.91 -19.60 -20.63
N SER A 650 16.02 -20.43 -20.06
CA SER A 650 14.79 -20.87 -20.71
C SER A 650 13.53 -20.20 -20.16
N HIS A 651 13.51 -19.88 -18.86
CA HIS A 651 12.31 -19.35 -18.21
C HIS A 651 12.61 -18.53 -16.94
N LEU A 652 11.67 -17.64 -16.59
CA LEU A 652 11.62 -16.87 -15.35
C LEU A 652 10.23 -17.05 -14.71
N MET A 653 10.20 -17.36 -13.43
CA MET A 653 8.97 -17.59 -12.67
C MET A 653 8.90 -16.67 -11.46
N TYR A 654 7.70 -16.19 -11.18
CA TYR A 654 7.37 -15.57 -9.90
C TYR A 654 6.00 -16.08 -9.45
N ALA A 655 6.03 -17.11 -8.59
CA ALA A 655 4.83 -17.89 -8.28
C ALA A 655 4.19 -18.47 -9.55
N ASP A 656 2.97 -18.04 -9.90
CA ASP A 656 2.20 -18.43 -11.08
C ASP A 656 2.49 -17.60 -12.34
N ASP A 657 3.15 -16.45 -12.22
CA ASP A 657 3.60 -15.66 -13.37
C ASP A 657 4.81 -16.33 -14.05
N LEU A 658 4.59 -16.92 -15.21
CA LEU A 658 5.60 -17.63 -16.00
C LEU A 658 5.98 -16.84 -17.27
N LEU A 659 7.27 -16.58 -17.43
CA LEU A 659 7.86 -16.05 -18.66
C LEU A 659 8.79 -17.12 -19.25
N VAL A 660 8.56 -17.52 -20.49
CA VAL A 660 9.40 -18.48 -21.23
C VAL A 660 10.05 -17.76 -22.39
N VAL A 661 11.34 -18.00 -22.60
CA VAL A 661 12.12 -17.43 -23.70
C VAL A 661 12.78 -18.54 -24.50
N GLY A 662 12.84 -18.38 -25.82
CA GLY A 662 13.41 -19.40 -26.69
C GLY A 662 13.63 -18.93 -28.12
N GLU A 663 14.21 -19.80 -28.94
CA GLU A 663 14.38 -19.59 -30.37
C GLU A 663 13.02 -19.65 -31.11
N THR A 664 12.82 -18.76 -32.08
CA THR A 664 11.64 -18.78 -32.96
C THR A 664 11.77 -19.96 -33.92
N SER A 665 11.16 -21.08 -33.58
CA SER A 665 10.93 -22.21 -34.48
C SER A 665 9.70 -23.01 -34.04
N ILE A 666 9.05 -23.67 -35.00
CA ILE A 666 7.86 -24.49 -34.76
C ILE A 666 8.22 -25.69 -33.86
N ASP A 667 9.37 -26.33 -34.07
CA ASP A 667 9.81 -27.46 -33.25
C ASP A 667 10.06 -27.05 -31.80
N ASN A 668 10.59 -25.85 -31.57
CA ASN A 668 10.78 -25.32 -30.21
C ASN A 668 9.42 -25.01 -29.54
N ALA A 669 8.44 -24.52 -30.31
CA ALA A 669 7.07 -24.30 -29.84
C ALA A 669 6.35 -25.61 -29.50
N ARG A 670 6.48 -26.65 -30.34
CA ARG A 670 5.98 -28.01 -30.08
C ARG A 670 6.58 -28.57 -28.79
N GLN A 671 7.89 -28.40 -28.60
CA GLN A 671 8.53 -28.88 -27.39
C GLN A 671 8.05 -28.14 -26.15
N LEU A 672 7.84 -26.83 -26.23
CA LEU A 672 7.24 -26.06 -25.15
C LEU A 672 5.82 -26.55 -24.84
N ASN A 673 4.98 -26.75 -25.88
CA ASN A 673 3.62 -27.25 -25.72
C ASN A 673 3.61 -28.64 -25.04
N TRP A 674 4.49 -29.54 -25.46
CA TRP A 674 4.68 -30.85 -24.83
C TRP A 674 5.05 -30.72 -23.35
N CYS A 675 6.03 -29.86 -23.00
CA CYS A 675 6.43 -29.64 -21.60
C CYS A 675 5.26 -29.15 -20.74
N LEU A 676 4.43 -28.25 -21.28
CA LEU A 676 3.26 -27.70 -20.60
C LEU A 676 2.15 -28.74 -20.42
N GLN A 677 1.92 -29.59 -21.43
CA GLN A 677 0.93 -30.66 -21.37
C GLN A 677 1.34 -31.77 -20.40
N GLU A 678 2.60 -32.20 -20.43
CA GLU A 678 3.15 -33.21 -19.51
C GLU A 678 3.09 -32.72 -18.05
N PHE A 679 3.51 -31.48 -17.82
CA PHE A 679 3.37 -30.88 -16.49
C PHE A 679 1.90 -30.74 -16.07
N GLY A 680 1.02 -30.34 -16.99
CA GLY A 680 -0.39 -30.12 -16.71
C GLY A 680 -1.17 -31.41 -16.42
N SER A 681 -0.83 -32.52 -17.08
CA SER A 681 -1.46 -33.83 -16.87
C SER A 681 -1.18 -34.38 -15.46
N LEU A 682 0.01 -34.11 -14.92
CA LEU A 682 0.43 -34.56 -13.58
C LEU A 682 0.02 -33.57 -12.48
N SER A 683 0.23 -32.27 -12.69
CA SER A 683 0.00 -31.25 -11.64
C SER A 683 -1.45 -30.79 -11.55
N GLY A 684 -2.26 -31.02 -12.59
CA GLY A 684 -3.59 -30.43 -12.75
C GLY A 684 -3.59 -28.95 -13.15
N LEU A 685 -2.42 -28.34 -13.36
CA LEU A 685 -2.30 -26.94 -13.75
C LEU A 685 -2.41 -26.77 -15.27
N GLN A 686 -3.28 -25.86 -15.71
CA GLN A 686 -3.51 -25.60 -17.12
C GLN A 686 -3.21 -24.15 -17.49
N ILE A 687 -2.67 -23.94 -18.70
CA ILE A 687 -2.42 -22.61 -19.25
C ILE A 687 -3.72 -21.95 -19.70
N ASN A 688 -3.79 -20.64 -19.48
CA ASN A 688 -4.85 -19.76 -19.90
C ASN A 688 -4.48 -19.02 -21.18
N ALA A 689 -4.69 -19.68 -22.32
CA ALA A 689 -4.50 -19.13 -23.66
C ALA A 689 -4.99 -17.68 -23.83
N SER A 690 -6.18 -17.36 -23.31
CA SER A 690 -6.79 -16.02 -23.44
C SER A 690 -6.05 -14.90 -22.72
N LYS A 691 -5.27 -15.22 -21.67
CA LYS A 691 -4.50 -14.24 -20.88
C LYS A 691 -3.01 -14.32 -21.12
N SER A 692 -2.55 -15.41 -21.73
CA SER A 692 -1.18 -15.55 -22.20
C SER A 692 -0.91 -14.58 -23.37
N ALA A 693 0.34 -14.18 -23.54
CA ALA A 693 0.76 -13.28 -24.60
C ALA A 693 2.18 -13.63 -25.06
N ILE A 694 2.51 -13.31 -26.32
CA ILE A 694 3.83 -13.60 -26.89
C ILE A 694 4.43 -12.37 -27.57
N ILE A 695 5.75 -12.21 -27.43
CA ILE A 695 6.55 -11.20 -28.10
C ILE A 695 7.54 -11.92 -29.02
N PHE A 696 7.58 -11.53 -30.29
CA PHE A 696 8.60 -11.99 -31.24
C PHE A 696 9.67 -10.91 -31.47
N SER A 697 10.87 -11.36 -31.81
CA SER A 697 12.01 -10.49 -32.19
C SER A 697 11.82 -9.80 -33.54
N HIS A 698 11.13 -10.46 -34.47
CA HIS A 698 10.83 -9.97 -35.81
C HIS A 698 9.46 -10.50 -36.25
N ASP A 699 8.90 -9.87 -37.28
CA ASP A 699 7.68 -10.35 -37.93
C ASP A 699 8.06 -11.37 -39.01
N GLY A 700 7.62 -12.61 -38.86
CA GLY A 700 7.91 -13.72 -39.77
C GLY A 700 6.72 -14.67 -39.90
N LEU A 701 6.65 -15.41 -41.02
CA LEU A 701 5.56 -16.36 -41.31
C LEU A 701 5.44 -17.46 -40.23
N GLU A 702 6.56 -17.86 -39.63
CA GLU A 702 6.63 -18.86 -38.56
C GLU A 702 5.87 -18.42 -37.28
N ASN A 703 5.69 -17.11 -37.06
CA ASN A 703 5.05 -16.59 -35.85
C ASN A 703 3.60 -17.06 -35.72
N GLN A 704 2.86 -17.11 -36.82
CA GLN A 704 1.46 -17.56 -36.82
C GLN A 704 1.37 -19.05 -36.44
N MET A 705 2.25 -19.88 -37.01
CA MET A 705 2.29 -21.32 -36.72
C MET A 705 2.65 -21.58 -35.25
N ILE A 706 3.56 -20.79 -34.67
CA ILE A 706 3.90 -20.86 -33.24
C ILE A 706 2.70 -20.46 -32.37
N CYS A 707 1.96 -19.43 -32.77
CA CYS A 707 0.77 -18.99 -32.05
C CYS A 707 -0.33 -20.08 -32.07
N GLU A 708 -0.52 -20.75 -33.21
CA GLU A 708 -1.46 -21.86 -33.37
C GLU A 708 -1.04 -23.08 -32.52
N GLU A 709 0.24 -23.47 -32.55
CA GLU A 709 0.78 -24.58 -31.76
C GLU A 709 0.63 -24.36 -30.26
N LEU A 710 0.91 -23.13 -29.78
CA LEU A 710 0.78 -22.79 -28.35
C LEU A 710 -0.65 -22.41 -27.94
N GLY A 711 -1.56 -22.21 -28.90
CA GLY A 711 -2.89 -21.65 -28.67
C GLY A 711 -2.88 -20.21 -28.13
N ILE A 712 -1.83 -19.43 -28.42
CA ILE A 712 -1.67 -18.05 -27.93
C ILE A 712 -1.79 -17.08 -29.10
N HIS A 713 -2.96 -16.45 -29.25
CA HIS A 713 -3.22 -15.50 -30.35
C HIS A 713 -2.89 -14.04 -30.00
N ASN A 714 -2.52 -13.78 -28.74
CA ASN A 714 -2.22 -12.42 -28.26
C ASN A 714 -0.75 -12.05 -28.52
N VAL A 715 -0.46 -11.65 -29.77
CA VAL A 715 0.88 -11.19 -30.18
C VAL A 715 1.03 -9.71 -29.88
N ASN A 716 1.97 -9.37 -28.99
CA ASN A 716 2.18 -8.01 -28.53
C ASN A 716 3.63 -7.55 -28.70
N LEU A 717 3.84 -6.25 -28.86
CA LEU A 717 5.16 -5.62 -28.73
C LEU A 717 5.46 -5.17 -27.29
N LEU A 718 4.44 -5.18 -26.43
CA LEU A 718 4.46 -4.68 -25.05
C LEU A 718 3.62 -5.62 -24.18
N ILE A 719 4.19 -6.14 -23.10
CA ILE A 719 3.46 -6.95 -22.12
C ILE A 719 3.67 -6.37 -20.73
N THR A 720 2.69 -6.54 -19.84
CA THR A 720 2.84 -6.20 -18.42
C THR A 720 3.32 -7.43 -17.66
N TYR A 721 4.52 -7.37 -17.08
CA TYR A 721 5.10 -8.43 -16.26
C TYR A 721 5.32 -7.91 -14.84
N LEU A 722 4.73 -8.59 -13.85
CA LEU A 722 4.77 -8.18 -12.43
C LEU A 722 4.34 -6.72 -12.21
N GLY A 723 3.37 -6.25 -12.99
CA GLY A 723 2.83 -4.89 -12.90
C GLY A 723 3.68 -3.80 -13.55
N ILE A 724 4.78 -4.15 -14.22
CA ILE A 724 5.64 -3.21 -14.97
C ILE A 724 5.61 -3.56 -16.46
N PRO A 725 5.46 -2.57 -17.36
CA PRO A 725 5.52 -2.82 -18.80
C PRO A 725 6.94 -3.20 -19.25
N ILE A 726 7.06 -4.29 -20.01
CA ILE A 726 8.30 -4.72 -20.67
C ILE A 726 8.06 -4.82 -22.19
N SER A 727 9.07 -4.49 -22.98
CA SER A 727 9.00 -4.43 -24.44
C SER A 727 10.37 -4.65 -25.05
N SER A 728 10.41 -5.17 -26.28
CA SER A 728 11.61 -5.15 -27.12
C SER A 728 12.00 -3.74 -27.58
N LYS A 729 11.07 -2.77 -27.52
CA LYS A 729 11.29 -1.36 -27.87
C LYS A 729 11.44 -0.49 -26.62
N ARG A 730 11.91 0.76 -26.82
CA ARG A 730 12.03 1.72 -25.72
C ARG A 730 10.64 2.12 -25.23
N LEU A 731 10.43 2.07 -23.91
CA LEU A 731 9.18 2.53 -23.30
C LEU A 731 9.01 4.04 -23.48
N LYS A 732 7.78 4.45 -23.82
CA LYS A 732 7.36 5.85 -24.01
C LYS A 732 6.59 6.34 -22.78
N ASP A 733 6.42 7.66 -22.65
CA ASP A 733 5.66 8.29 -21.57
C ASP A 733 4.24 7.72 -21.42
N SER A 734 3.59 7.35 -22.53
CA SER A 734 2.26 6.72 -22.54
C SER A 734 2.20 5.39 -21.79
N HIS A 735 3.29 4.63 -21.73
CA HIS A 735 3.32 3.34 -21.03
C HIS A 735 3.36 3.52 -19.50
N PHE A 736 3.68 4.71 -19.00
CA PHE A 736 3.71 5.04 -17.58
C PHE A 736 2.40 5.68 -17.09
N GLN A 737 1.37 5.77 -17.93
CA GLN A 737 0.07 6.28 -17.50
C GLN A 737 -0.54 5.50 -16.32
N PRO A 738 -0.45 4.16 -16.23
CA PRO A 738 -0.93 3.44 -15.05
C PRO A 738 -0.26 3.89 -13.74
N LEU A 739 1.03 4.24 -13.78
CA LEU A 739 1.75 4.81 -12.64
C LEU A 739 1.21 6.21 -12.29
N LEU A 740 1.04 7.07 -13.29
CA LEU A 740 0.56 8.43 -13.11
C LEU A 740 -0.86 8.45 -12.54
N SER A 741 -1.76 7.66 -13.11
CA SER A 741 -3.14 7.51 -12.61
C SER A 741 -3.19 6.96 -11.19
N ARG A 742 -2.33 5.99 -10.85
CA ARG A 742 -2.22 5.48 -9.48
C ARG A 742 -1.70 6.54 -8.51
N ILE A 743 -0.70 7.33 -8.90
CA ILE A 743 -0.19 8.42 -8.05
C ILE A 743 -1.27 9.48 -7.86
N SER A 744 -1.96 9.89 -8.91
CA SER A 744 -3.05 10.87 -8.83
C SER A 744 -4.17 10.41 -7.88
N ALA A 745 -4.60 9.15 -7.97
CA ALA A 745 -5.60 8.59 -7.06
C ALA A 745 -5.12 8.47 -5.60
N LEU A 746 -3.80 8.36 -5.38
CA LEU A 746 -3.21 8.33 -4.03
C LEU A 746 -3.03 9.72 -3.43
N LEU A 747 -3.03 10.76 -4.26
CA LEU A 747 -2.95 12.18 -3.89
C LEU A 747 -4.33 12.73 -3.49
N GLU A 748 -5.14 11.91 -2.81
CA GLU A 748 -6.46 12.25 -2.24
C GLU A 748 -6.41 12.24 -0.69
N GLY A 749 -5.22 12.40 -0.08
CA GLY A 749 -4.99 12.24 1.38
C GLY A 749 -4.17 13.36 2.05
N ARG A 750 -3.61 13.14 3.25
CA ARG A 750 -2.66 14.09 3.89
C ARG A 750 -1.21 13.79 3.52
N VAL A 751 -0.27 14.69 3.84
CA VAL A 751 1.19 14.60 3.59
C VAL A 751 1.83 13.23 3.91
N GLN A 752 1.32 12.51 4.90
CA GLN A 752 1.81 11.16 5.25
C GLN A 752 1.69 10.15 4.09
N PHE A 753 0.77 10.35 3.14
CA PHE A 753 0.65 9.54 1.92
C PHE A 753 1.84 9.69 0.97
N LEU A 754 2.44 10.88 0.89
CA LEU A 754 3.61 11.12 0.03
C LEU A 754 4.79 10.25 0.45
N LYS A 755 5.10 10.25 1.75
CA LYS A 755 6.25 9.54 2.31
C LYS A 755 6.10 8.03 2.31
N PHE A 756 4.93 7.51 2.70
CA PHE A 756 4.75 6.07 2.94
C PHE A 756 4.09 5.32 1.79
N THR A 757 3.32 5.98 0.93
CA THR A 757 2.58 5.31 -0.15
C THR A 757 3.16 5.63 -1.52
N ILE A 758 3.43 6.92 -1.80
CA ILE A 758 3.93 7.35 -3.10
C ILE A 758 5.40 6.99 -3.28
N SER A 759 6.27 7.27 -2.31
CA SER A 759 7.68 6.87 -2.39
C SER A 759 7.86 5.36 -2.57
N ASN A 760 7.03 4.53 -1.92
CA ASN A 760 7.05 3.08 -2.10
C ASN A 760 6.56 2.64 -3.49
N THR A 761 5.50 3.28 -4.01
CA THR A 761 5.01 3.03 -5.37
C THR A 761 6.08 3.40 -6.41
N LEU A 762 6.73 4.56 -6.25
CA LEU A 762 7.82 5.01 -7.12
C LEU A 762 9.03 4.06 -7.04
N ALA A 763 9.44 3.69 -5.83
CA ALA A 763 10.56 2.77 -5.63
C ALA A 763 10.34 1.44 -6.34
N TYR A 764 9.12 0.89 -6.34
CA TYR A 764 8.81 -0.34 -7.08
C TYR A 764 9.00 -0.18 -8.59
N TRP A 765 8.45 0.88 -9.19
CA TRP A 765 8.57 1.13 -10.63
C TRP A 765 10.00 1.42 -11.06
N ILE A 766 10.76 2.16 -10.24
CA ILE A 766 12.17 2.47 -10.43
C ILE A 766 13.03 1.19 -10.42
N ARG A 767 12.68 0.21 -9.58
CA ARG A 767 13.41 -1.08 -9.51
C ARG A 767 13.24 -1.94 -10.77
N GLY A 768 12.19 -1.76 -11.55
CA GLY A 768 11.96 -2.55 -12.77
C GLY A 768 12.08 -1.77 -14.08
N SER A 769 12.18 -0.44 -14.06
CA SER A 769 12.18 0.38 -15.27
C SER A 769 12.80 1.77 -15.09
N ILE A 770 13.27 2.36 -16.20
CA ILE A 770 13.66 3.76 -16.25
C ILE A 770 12.44 4.60 -16.62
N ILE A 771 11.97 5.41 -15.66
CA ILE A 771 10.87 6.34 -15.83
C ILE A 771 11.34 7.52 -16.69
N PRO A 772 10.63 7.88 -17.76
CA PRO A 772 10.97 9.00 -18.62
C PRO A 772 11.04 10.32 -17.85
N LYS A 773 11.92 11.23 -18.30
CA LYS A 773 12.11 12.55 -17.67
C LYS A 773 10.79 13.35 -17.62
N GLY A 774 9.96 13.26 -18.65
CA GLY A 774 8.63 13.91 -18.70
C GLY A 774 7.68 13.40 -17.62
N CYS A 775 7.62 12.08 -17.41
CA CYS A 775 6.87 11.48 -16.32
C CYS A 775 7.40 11.90 -14.94
N CYS A 776 8.72 11.91 -14.74
CA CYS A 776 9.34 12.36 -13.47
C CYS A 776 8.98 13.82 -13.15
N ALA A 777 9.03 14.72 -14.14
CA ALA A 777 8.63 16.12 -13.97
C ALA A 777 7.14 16.24 -13.61
N THR A 778 6.29 15.44 -14.26
CA THR A 778 4.86 15.37 -13.97
C THR A 778 4.60 14.90 -12.54
N ILE A 779 5.27 13.84 -12.09
CA ILE A 779 5.14 13.29 -10.73
C ILE A 779 5.56 14.33 -9.68
N ASN A 780 6.73 14.96 -9.86
CA ASN A 780 7.20 16.01 -8.95
C ASN A 780 6.22 17.18 -8.88
N LYS A 781 5.66 17.59 -10.02
CA LYS A 781 4.64 18.65 -10.09
C LYS A 781 3.37 18.26 -9.32
N LEU A 782 2.86 17.04 -9.54
CA LEU A 782 1.67 16.52 -8.84
C LEU A 782 1.88 16.47 -7.32
N CYS A 783 3.01 15.90 -6.88
CA CYS A 783 3.35 15.77 -5.46
C CYS A 783 3.53 17.15 -4.79
N SER A 784 4.19 18.09 -5.47
CA SER A 784 4.40 19.46 -4.98
C SER A 784 3.09 20.23 -4.84
N LYS A 785 2.24 20.21 -5.88
CA LYS A 785 0.92 20.87 -5.84
C LYS A 785 0.05 20.34 -4.72
N PHE A 786 -0.02 19.02 -4.61
CA PHE A 786 -0.79 18.38 -3.55
C PHE A 786 -0.27 18.77 -2.16
N LEU A 787 1.05 18.76 -1.92
CA LEU A 787 1.63 19.11 -0.63
C LEU A 787 1.26 20.52 -0.16
N PHE A 788 1.26 21.50 -1.07
CA PHE A 788 1.07 22.91 -0.71
C PHE A 788 -0.36 23.42 -0.85
N HIS A 789 -1.17 22.78 -1.70
CA HIS A 789 -2.45 23.37 -2.13
C HIS A 789 -3.66 22.47 -1.94
N ASN A 790 -3.48 21.19 -1.54
CA ASN A 790 -4.54 20.17 -1.46
C ASN A 790 -5.42 20.06 -2.74
N ASN A 791 -5.00 20.71 -3.84
CA ASN A 791 -5.71 20.82 -5.11
C ASN A 791 -4.66 20.85 -6.23
N ILE A 792 -4.85 20.02 -7.25
CA ILE A 792 -3.90 19.83 -8.35
C ILE A 792 -4.14 20.85 -9.50
N VAL A 793 -5.30 21.49 -9.52
CA VAL A 793 -5.75 22.36 -10.61
C VAL A 793 -5.23 23.78 -10.45
N GLU A 794 -5.40 24.37 -9.26
CA GLU A 794 -5.06 25.77 -9.01
C GLU A 794 -3.55 26.05 -9.15
N ARG A 795 -3.22 27.26 -9.61
CA ARG A 795 -1.85 27.80 -9.60
C ARG A 795 -1.71 28.69 -8.37
N LYS A 796 -1.24 28.10 -7.27
CA LYS A 796 -0.91 28.81 -6.03
C LYS A 796 0.61 28.80 -5.82
N MET A 797 1.12 29.77 -5.04
CA MET A 797 2.55 29.90 -4.79
C MET A 797 3.08 28.69 -3.99
N HIS A 798 4.19 28.11 -4.45
CA HIS A 798 4.95 27.12 -3.68
C HIS A 798 5.88 27.85 -2.71
N LEU A 799 5.72 27.59 -1.41
CA LEU A 799 6.50 28.30 -0.38
C LEU A 799 7.95 27.81 -0.33
N ILE A 800 8.16 26.51 -0.55
CA ILE A 800 9.46 25.83 -0.52
C ILE A 800 9.63 25.06 -1.84
N SER A 801 10.85 25.06 -2.39
CA SER A 801 11.15 24.31 -3.62
C SER A 801 11.03 22.80 -3.39
N TRP A 802 10.60 22.06 -4.41
CA TRP A 802 10.45 20.60 -4.30
C TRP A 802 11.78 19.92 -3.99
N ASP A 803 12.90 20.42 -4.51
CA ASP A 803 14.22 19.88 -4.22
C ASP A 803 14.54 19.95 -2.71
N THR A 804 14.26 21.08 -2.06
CA THR A 804 14.42 21.26 -0.60
C THR A 804 13.48 20.32 0.18
N VAL A 805 12.22 20.19 -0.26
CA VAL A 805 11.26 19.26 0.36
C VAL A 805 11.80 17.83 0.34
N THR A 806 12.43 17.43 -0.77
CA THR A 806 12.92 16.07 -0.97
C THR A 806 14.26 15.74 -0.30
N LEU A 807 14.83 16.68 0.46
CA LEU A 807 16.03 16.42 1.24
C LEU A 807 15.72 15.57 2.50
N PRO A 808 16.71 14.81 3.00
CA PRO A 808 16.63 14.21 4.33
C PRO A 808 16.39 15.27 5.41
N ARG A 809 15.79 14.86 6.53
CA ARG A 809 15.53 15.75 7.68
C ARG A 809 16.81 16.38 8.21
N SER A 810 17.90 15.62 8.26
CA SER A 810 19.23 16.09 8.65
C SER A 810 19.81 17.17 7.74
N LYS A 811 19.34 17.25 6.49
CA LYS A 811 19.73 18.26 5.50
C LYS A 811 18.67 19.36 5.35
N GLY A 812 17.72 19.45 6.29
CA GLY A 812 16.71 20.51 6.32
C GLY A 812 15.44 20.26 5.49
N GLY A 813 15.25 19.06 4.95
CA GLY A 813 14.04 18.69 4.19
C GLY A 813 12.95 17.98 5.01
N LEU A 814 11.89 17.54 4.33
CA LEU A 814 10.74 16.86 4.93
C LEU A 814 10.99 15.35 5.14
N GLY A 815 12.09 14.83 4.56
CA GLY A 815 12.44 13.41 4.58
C GLY A 815 11.63 12.57 3.59
N ILE A 816 11.24 13.17 2.46
CA ILE A 816 10.66 12.47 1.30
C ILE A 816 11.80 12.25 0.30
N PRO A 817 12.16 11.02 -0.11
CA PRO A 817 13.28 10.81 -1.02
C PRO A 817 12.97 11.34 -2.43
N SER A 818 13.94 12.02 -3.05
CA SER A 818 13.85 12.42 -4.46
C SER A 818 13.90 11.20 -5.38
N ILE A 819 13.33 11.32 -6.59
CA ILE A 819 13.37 10.25 -7.61
C ILE A 819 14.82 9.86 -7.95
N LYS A 820 15.74 10.84 -8.01
CA LYS A 820 17.16 10.60 -8.28
C LYS A 820 17.83 9.80 -7.16
N ALA A 821 17.55 10.15 -5.90
CA ALA A 821 18.05 9.40 -4.75
C ALA A 821 17.52 7.96 -4.75
N LEU A 822 16.24 7.75 -5.09
CA LEU A 822 15.66 6.41 -5.23
C LEU A 822 16.38 5.58 -6.29
N TYR A 823 16.68 6.14 -7.47
CA TYR A 823 17.48 5.47 -8.51
C TYR A 823 18.85 5.07 -7.99
N PHE A 824 19.57 6.01 -7.37
CA PHE A 824 20.90 5.75 -6.80
C PHE A 824 20.87 4.61 -5.78
N GLY A 825 19.91 4.60 -4.85
CA GLY A 825 19.76 3.53 -3.87
C GLY A 825 19.46 2.17 -4.50
N VAL A 826 18.68 2.14 -5.59
CA VAL A 826 18.41 0.89 -6.33
C VAL A 826 19.67 0.36 -7.01
N TYR A 827 20.45 1.23 -7.65
CA TYR A 827 21.71 0.82 -8.29
C TYR A 827 22.73 0.32 -7.27
N CYS A 828 22.90 1.00 -6.13
CA CYS A 828 23.73 0.51 -5.02
C CYS A 828 23.27 -0.87 -4.53
N SER A 829 21.96 -1.06 -4.40
CA SER A 829 21.39 -2.36 -4.00
C SER A 829 21.67 -3.47 -5.01
N ILE A 830 21.71 -3.17 -6.31
CA ILE A 830 22.02 -4.15 -7.36
C ILE A 830 23.52 -4.47 -7.34
N ILE A 831 24.39 -3.46 -7.23
CA ILE A 831 25.84 -3.66 -7.14
C ILE A 831 26.18 -4.55 -5.95
N GLY A 832 25.61 -4.28 -4.77
CA GLY A 832 25.77 -5.15 -3.61
C GLY A 832 25.27 -6.58 -3.84
N ARG A 833 24.15 -6.76 -4.58
CA ARG A 833 23.67 -8.11 -4.93
C ARG A 833 24.58 -8.84 -5.92
N ILE A 834 25.22 -8.15 -6.86
CA ILE A 834 26.14 -8.78 -7.84
C ILE A 834 27.21 -9.61 -7.13
N TYR A 835 27.73 -9.12 -6.01
CA TYR A 835 28.80 -9.79 -5.28
C TYR A 835 28.33 -10.59 -4.06
N ASN A 836 27.27 -10.15 -3.36
CA ASN A 836 26.81 -10.82 -2.13
C ASN A 836 25.74 -11.89 -2.36
N ASN A 837 25.10 -11.96 -3.53
CA ASN A 837 24.00 -12.89 -3.76
C ASN A 837 23.91 -13.32 -5.24
N LYS A 838 24.42 -14.51 -5.54
CA LYS A 838 24.34 -15.09 -6.89
C LYS A 838 22.89 -15.40 -7.27
N ASN A 839 22.41 -14.79 -8.36
CA ASN A 839 21.10 -15.03 -8.93
C ASN A 839 21.15 -14.88 -10.46
N LEU A 840 20.06 -15.21 -11.16
CA LEU A 840 20.04 -15.20 -12.63
C LEU A 840 20.41 -13.85 -13.24
N LEU A 841 19.98 -12.72 -12.64
CA LEU A 841 20.31 -11.39 -13.14
C LEU A 841 21.80 -11.09 -13.00
N THR A 842 22.39 -11.43 -11.85
CA THR A 842 23.81 -11.16 -11.59
C THR A 842 24.69 -12.05 -12.46
N CYS A 843 24.33 -13.33 -12.63
CA CYS A 843 24.98 -14.24 -13.57
C CYS A 843 24.92 -13.72 -15.01
N TRP A 844 23.76 -13.24 -15.46
CA TRP A 844 23.58 -12.64 -16.78
C TRP A 844 24.47 -11.40 -16.97
N TYR A 845 24.51 -10.49 -16.00
CA TYR A 845 25.34 -9.29 -16.09
C TYR A 845 26.84 -9.59 -16.06
N ILE A 846 27.30 -10.50 -15.19
CA ILE A 846 28.71 -10.91 -15.16
C ILE A 846 29.09 -11.60 -16.48
N ALA A 847 28.25 -12.51 -17.00
CA ALA A 847 28.51 -13.14 -18.29
C ALA A 847 28.64 -12.11 -19.43
N LYS A 848 27.75 -11.11 -19.46
CA LYS A 848 27.69 -10.12 -20.53
C LYS A 848 28.73 -9.01 -20.44
N PHE A 849 29.00 -8.52 -19.23
CA PHE A 849 29.80 -7.30 -19.01
C PHE A 849 31.04 -7.50 -18.14
N THR A 850 31.23 -8.69 -17.57
CA THR A 850 32.33 -9.05 -16.65
C THR A 850 32.26 -8.33 -15.30
N SER A 851 32.28 -7.00 -15.29
CA SER A 851 32.29 -6.17 -14.08
C SER A 851 31.54 -4.84 -14.31
N PRO A 852 30.87 -4.26 -13.28
CA PRO A 852 30.34 -2.91 -13.32
C PRO A 852 31.37 -1.81 -13.60
N TRP A 853 32.65 -2.06 -13.28
CA TRP A 853 33.75 -1.10 -13.43
C TRP A 853 34.50 -1.24 -14.77
N LYS A 854 34.26 -2.32 -15.51
CA LYS A 854 34.76 -2.45 -16.89
C LYS A 854 34.08 -1.40 -17.78
N PRO A 855 34.83 -0.71 -18.68
CA PRO A 855 34.24 0.17 -19.68
C PRO A 855 33.14 -0.55 -20.45
N TYR A 856 31.91 -0.03 -20.38
CA TYR A 856 30.76 -0.68 -20.99
C TYR A 856 30.76 -0.48 -22.52
N PRO A 857 30.26 -1.46 -23.30
CA PRO A 857 30.14 -1.30 -24.75
C PRO A 857 29.03 -0.31 -25.14
N LEU A 858 29.08 0.22 -26.36
CA LEU A 858 28.04 1.13 -26.88
C LEU A 858 26.64 0.50 -26.86
N SER A 859 26.57 -0.81 -27.11
CA SER A 859 25.36 -1.65 -27.06
C SER A 859 24.79 -1.84 -25.64
N ALA A 860 25.52 -1.46 -24.59
CA ALA A 860 25.06 -1.60 -23.22
C ALA A 860 23.79 -0.80 -22.96
N SER A 861 22.94 -1.34 -22.08
CA SER A 861 21.68 -0.73 -21.73
C SER A 861 21.88 0.56 -20.95
N LYS A 862 20.95 1.53 -21.06
CA LYS A 862 21.02 2.73 -20.21
C LYS A 862 20.93 2.37 -18.72
N PHE A 863 20.29 1.25 -18.39
CA PHE A 863 20.21 0.74 -17.03
C PHE A 863 21.60 0.28 -16.54
N TRP A 864 22.31 -0.52 -17.33
CA TRP A 864 23.69 -0.93 -17.05
C TRP A 864 24.64 0.26 -16.98
N LYS A 865 24.57 1.18 -17.95
CA LYS A 865 25.39 2.41 -17.94
C LYS A 865 25.24 3.19 -16.64
N ASN A 866 24.01 3.34 -16.13
CA ASN A 866 23.78 4.01 -14.84
C ASN A 866 24.30 3.19 -13.64
N ILE A 867 24.27 1.85 -13.72
CA ILE A 867 24.89 0.98 -12.70
C ILE A 867 26.40 1.22 -12.69
N SER A 868 27.07 1.21 -13.85
CA SER A 868 28.51 1.46 -13.96
C SER A 868 28.92 2.85 -13.48
N GLU A 869 28.16 3.89 -13.87
CA GLU A 869 28.32 5.26 -13.36
C GLU A 869 28.17 5.31 -11.82
N THR A 870 27.21 4.56 -11.26
CA THR A 870 27.01 4.48 -9.81
C THR A 870 28.13 3.71 -9.11
N ALA A 871 28.61 2.61 -9.71
CA ALA A 871 29.69 1.77 -9.18
C ALA A 871 30.98 2.58 -9.02
N ASN A 872 31.33 3.42 -10.01
CA ASN A 872 32.45 4.34 -9.92
C ASN A 872 32.29 5.35 -8.76
N ARG A 873 31.07 5.84 -8.51
CA ARG A 873 30.80 6.82 -7.44
C ARG A 873 30.89 6.23 -6.02
N ILE A 874 30.74 4.92 -5.85
CA ILE A 874 30.73 4.25 -4.54
C ILE A 874 31.97 3.39 -4.28
N MET A 875 32.96 3.41 -5.19
CA MET A 875 34.12 2.51 -5.16
C MET A 875 34.90 2.57 -3.84
N GLU A 876 35.09 3.78 -3.28
CA GLU A 876 35.82 4.00 -2.02
C GLU A 876 35.03 3.57 -0.77
N VAL A 877 33.72 3.37 -0.90
CA VAL A 877 32.80 3.02 0.20
C VAL A 877 32.62 1.51 0.31
N LEU A 878 32.98 0.78 -0.75
CA LEU A 878 32.88 -0.68 -0.80
C LEU A 878 34.18 -1.31 -0.32
N ASN A 879 34.07 -2.24 0.64
CA ASN A 879 35.19 -3.05 1.08
C ASN A 879 34.99 -4.47 0.56
N PHE A 880 35.94 -4.95 -0.25
CA PHE A 880 35.93 -6.29 -0.81
C PHE A 880 36.80 -7.20 0.05
N SER A 881 36.30 -8.40 0.32
CA SER A 881 37.08 -9.44 0.98
C SER A 881 37.40 -10.55 -0.02
N VAL A 882 38.67 -10.94 -0.08
CA VAL A 882 39.19 -11.94 -1.03
C VAL A 882 39.25 -13.30 -0.35
N SER A 883 39.00 -14.36 -1.13
CA SER A 883 39.15 -15.77 -0.71
C SER A 883 39.39 -16.67 -1.92
N ASN A 884 39.76 -17.93 -1.68
CA ASN A 884 39.91 -18.95 -2.74
C ASN A 884 38.65 -19.22 -3.57
N PHE A 885 37.47 -18.75 -3.14
CA PHE A 885 36.21 -18.93 -3.85
C PHE A 885 35.74 -17.65 -4.56
N SER A 886 36.61 -16.64 -4.68
CA SER A 886 36.22 -15.37 -5.24
C SER A 886 36.03 -15.40 -6.75
N GLU A 887 34.78 -15.20 -7.16
CA GLU A 887 34.36 -15.07 -8.56
C GLU A 887 34.57 -13.64 -9.12
N MET A 888 35.21 -12.76 -8.36
CA MET A 888 35.53 -11.39 -8.78
C MET A 888 36.49 -11.42 -9.98
N SER A 889 36.32 -10.47 -10.89
CA SER A 889 37.27 -10.23 -11.98
C SER A 889 38.59 -9.75 -11.41
N PHE A 890 39.68 -10.42 -11.78
CA PHE A 890 41.02 -10.03 -11.35
C PHE A 890 41.35 -8.60 -11.81
N LEU A 891 41.00 -8.26 -13.05
CA LEU A 891 41.37 -6.98 -13.67
C LEU A 891 40.43 -5.82 -13.37
N TRP A 892 39.13 -6.11 -13.31
CA TRP A 892 38.09 -5.08 -13.36
C TRP A 892 37.36 -4.85 -12.06
N ASP A 893 37.45 -5.73 -11.06
CA ASP A 893 36.82 -5.49 -9.77
C ASP A 893 37.79 -4.81 -8.79
N PRO A 894 37.34 -3.86 -7.96
CA PRO A 894 38.21 -3.06 -7.08
C PRO A 894 38.56 -3.77 -5.77
N TRP A 895 38.99 -5.04 -5.86
CA TRP A 895 39.38 -5.84 -4.71
C TRP A 895 40.75 -5.43 -4.12
N LEU A 896 41.57 -4.68 -4.86
CA LEU A 896 42.85 -4.13 -4.43
C LEU A 896 42.67 -2.73 -3.81
N SER A 897 41.95 -2.62 -2.68
CA SER A 897 41.73 -1.36 -1.96
C SER A 897 41.26 -0.21 -2.86
N SER A 898 40.17 -0.42 -3.60
CA SER A 898 39.60 0.57 -4.53
C SER A 898 40.47 0.91 -5.75
N HIS A 899 41.49 0.11 -6.08
CA HIS A 899 42.27 0.25 -7.31
C HIS A 899 41.79 -0.76 -8.38
N LEU A 900 41.66 -0.29 -9.62
CA LEU A 900 41.41 -1.12 -10.79
C LEU A 900 42.73 -1.43 -11.48
N MET A 901 42.98 -2.70 -11.84
CA MET A 901 44.18 -3.05 -12.60
C MET A 901 44.04 -2.68 -14.08
N GLY A 902 42.82 -2.77 -14.64
CA GLY A 902 42.58 -2.52 -16.06
C GLY A 902 43.21 -3.60 -16.94
N GLU A 903 43.49 -3.31 -18.21
CA GLU A 903 44.11 -4.28 -19.12
C GLU A 903 45.62 -4.39 -18.83
N VAL A 904 46.02 -5.55 -18.29
CA VAL A 904 47.43 -5.91 -18.04
C VAL A 904 47.83 -7.03 -19.00
N SER A 905 48.85 -6.81 -19.85
CA SER A 905 49.22 -7.73 -20.93
C SER A 905 49.58 -9.16 -20.47
N CYS A 906 50.03 -9.32 -19.23
CA CYS A 906 50.41 -10.62 -18.66
C CYS A 906 49.26 -11.41 -18.01
N VAL A 907 48.02 -10.89 -18.05
CA VAL A 907 46.85 -11.53 -17.44
C VAL A 907 45.70 -11.63 -18.46
N PRO A 908 45.11 -12.83 -18.67
CA PRO A 908 43.94 -12.96 -19.54
C PRO A 908 42.76 -12.08 -19.08
N VAL A 909 42.03 -11.51 -20.04
CA VAL A 909 40.97 -10.52 -19.79
C VAL A 909 39.82 -11.05 -18.91
N ASP A 910 39.56 -12.35 -18.99
CA ASP A 910 38.46 -13.03 -18.27
C ASP A 910 38.93 -13.76 -17.00
N SER A 911 40.17 -13.55 -16.56
CA SER A 911 40.69 -14.18 -15.33
C SER A 911 39.99 -13.67 -14.07
N LYS A 912 39.78 -14.59 -13.14
CA LYS A 912 39.17 -14.36 -11.83
C LYS A 912 40.22 -14.34 -10.72
N VAL A 913 39.88 -13.73 -9.60
CA VAL A 913 40.77 -13.66 -8.43
C VAL A 913 41.15 -15.05 -7.93
N LYS A 914 40.19 -15.98 -7.87
CA LYS A 914 40.45 -17.37 -7.49
C LYS A 914 41.46 -18.11 -8.38
N ASP A 915 41.63 -17.69 -9.64
CA ASP A 915 42.54 -18.37 -10.59
C ASP A 915 44.01 -18.15 -10.20
N PHE A 916 44.29 -17.15 -9.36
CA PHE A 916 45.61 -16.80 -8.85
C PHE A 916 45.78 -17.12 -7.35
N LEU A 917 44.87 -17.90 -6.76
CA LEU A 917 44.90 -18.29 -5.35
C LEU A 917 44.92 -19.81 -5.19
N ILE A 918 45.95 -20.34 -4.54
CA ILE A 918 46.07 -21.77 -4.22
C ILE A 918 46.38 -21.88 -2.72
N ASN A 919 45.51 -22.57 -1.97
CA ASN A 919 45.64 -22.72 -0.51
C ASN A 919 45.83 -21.37 0.23
N ASP A 920 45.01 -20.38 -0.12
CA ASP A 920 45.05 -19.01 0.43
C ASP A 920 46.36 -18.24 0.15
N ARG A 921 47.18 -18.70 -0.80
CA ARG A 921 48.41 -18.04 -1.24
C ARG A 921 48.31 -17.55 -2.68
N TRP A 922 48.85 -16.37 -2.93
CA TRP A 922 48.90 -15.77 -4.26
C TRP A 922 49.92 -16.45 -5.16
N HIS A 923 49.50 -16.85 -6.36
CA HIS A 923 50.32 -17.39 -7.44
C HIS A 923 50.21 -16.46 -8.65
N LEU A 924 51.11 -15.49 -8.76
CA LEU A 924 51.06 -14.43 -9.77
C LEU A 924 52.06 -14.69 -10.93
N PRO A 925 51.78 -14.22 -12.16
CA PRO A 925 52.72 -14.31 -13.27
C PRO A 925 54.00 -13.51 -13.04
N ASN A 926 55.17 -14.08 -13.38
CA ASN A 926 56.48 -13.43 -13.24
C ASN A 926 56.63 -12.12 -14.05
N ALA A 927 55.80 -11.94 -15.09
CA ALA A 927 55.80 -10.74 -15.94
C ALA A 927 54.99 -9.56 -15.35
N MET A 928 54.41 -9.72 -14.15
CA MET A 928 53.62 -8.68 -13.49
C MET A 928 54.53 -7.62 -12.83
N PRO A 929 54.19 -6.31 -12.88
CA PRO A 929 55.01 -5.27 -12.27
C PRO A 929 55.17 -5.44 -10.75
N SER A 930 56.41 -5.28 -10.24
CA SER A 930 56.75 -5.51 -8.81
C SER A 930 55.90 -4.67 -7.84
N GLY A 931 55.65 -3.40 -8.15
CA GLY A 931 54.82 -2.53 -7.30
C GLY A 931 53.33 -2.93 -7.24
N ILE A 932 52.83 -3.74 -8.17
CA ILE A 932 51.48 -4.33 -8.10
C ILE A 932 51.52 -5.62 -7.27
N ILE A 933 52.56 -6.44 -7.46
CA ILE A 933 52.76 -7.68 -6.69
C ILE A 933 52.79 -7.38 -5.19
N GLU A 934 53.55 -6.36 -4.75
CA GLU A 934 53.63 -5.96 -3.34
C GLU A 934 52.24 -5.65 -2.76
N LYS A 935 51.44 -4.83 -3.47
CA LYS A 935 50.08 -4.49 -3.05
C LYS A 935 49.14 -5.71 -2.99
N ILE A 936 49.28 -6.67 -3.91
CA ILE A 936 48.46 -7.88 -3.93
C ILE A 936 48.79 -8.77 -2.73
N LEU A 937 50.09 -8.89 -2.40
CA LEU A 937 50.54 -9.69 -1.25
C LEU A 937 50.08 -9.13 0.10
N GLU A 938 49.78 -7.82 0.18
CA GLU A 938 49.18 -7.19 1.37
C GLU A 938 47.69 -7.50 1.57
N VAL A 939 47.00 -8.04 0.55
CA VAL A 939 45.57 -8.35 0.64
C VAL A 939 45.34 -9.62 1.45
N ASP A 940 44.54 -9.48 2.52
CA ASP A 940 44.10 -10.61 3.34
C ASP A 940 43.19 -11.56 2.53
N THR A 941 43.61 -12.83 2.45
CA THR A 941 42.94 -13.91 1.73
C THR A 941 42.03 -14.75 2.64
N SER A 942 42.01 -14.49 3.94
CA SER A 942 41.21 -15.23 4.93
C SER A 942 39.73 -14.78 5.03
N GLY A 943 39.31 -13.86 4.15
CA GLY A 943 37.98 -13.27 4.16
C GLY A 943 36.86 -14.23 3.76
N LYS A 944 35.63 -13.89 4.14
CA LYS A 944 34.41 -14.51 3.60
C LYS A 944 34.00 -13.72 2.36
N ASN A 945 34.15 -14.25 1.14
CA ASN A 945 33.85 -13.63 -0.16
C ASN A 945 32.60 -12.71 -0.19
N GLU A 946 32.70 -11.51 0.36
CA GLU A 946 31.61 -10.59 0.66
C GLU A 946 32.08 -9.15 0.40
N VAL A 947 31.12 -8.32 -0.01
CA VAL A 947 31.29 -6.88 -0.19
C VAL A 947 30.54 -6.14 0.90
N LEU A 948 31.28 -5.39 1.71
CA LEU A 948 30.78 -4.59 2.82
C LEU A 948 30.61 -3.14 2.39
N TRP A 949 29.67 -2.43 3.01
CA TRP A 949 29.49 -0.99 2.84
C TRP A 949 29.99 -0.28 4.09
N ASN A 950 31.10 0.47 4.01
CA ASN A 950 31.79 1.07 5.17
C ASN A 950 31.96 0.07 6.34
N GLY A 951 32.47 -1.13 6.05
CA GLY A 951 32.64 -2.20 7.05
C GLY A 951 31.36 -2.84 7.61
N SER A 952 30.16 -2.40 7.20
CA SER A 952 28.90 -3.01 7.60
C SER A 952 28.45 -4.09 6.61
N GLN A 953 28.12 -5.28 7.12
CA GLN A 953 27.51 -6.38 6.36
C GLN A 953 26.08 -6.07 5.89
N ASN A 954 25.36 -5.19 6.59
CA ASN A 954 23.97 -4.90 6.27
C ASN A 954 23.84 -3.69 5.32
N LEU A 955 23.67 -4.00 4.04
CA LEU A 955 23.37 -3.06 2.95
C LEU A 955 21.93 -2.52 3.05
N LEU A 956 21.70 -1.56 3.95
CA LEU A 956 20.39 -0.94 4.14
C LEU A 956 20.14 0.15 3.09
N PHE A 957 18.97 0.10 2.42
CA PHE A 957 18.57 1.10 1.41
C PHE A 957 18.61 2.54 1.93
N ARG A 958 18.33 2.73 3.23
CA ARG A 958 18.41 4.04 3.89
C ARG A 958 19.82 4.64 3.84
N ASN A 959 20.85 3.82 4.04
CA ASN A 959 22.24 4.26 4.04
C ASN A 959 22.64 4.80 2.67
N PHE A 960 22.13 4.21 1.58
CA PHE A 960 22.37 4.70 0.22
C PHE A 960 21.74 6.07 -0.02
N ILE A 961 20.53 6.29 0.49
CA ILE A 961 19.86 7.59 0.38
C ILE A 961 20.60 8.65 1.20
N GLU A 962 21.07 8.31 2.40
CA GLU A 962 21.87 9.22 3.23
C GLU A 962 23.21 9.55 2.54
N PHE A 963 23.89 8.55 1.97
CA PHE A 963 25.14 8.75 1.21
C PHE A 963 24.95 9.60 -0.04
N TYR A 964 23.84 9.45 -0.78
CA TYR A 964 23.56 10.28 -1.95
C TYR A 964 23.63 11.79 -1.64
N HIS A 965 23.22 12.17 -0.42
CA HIS A 965 23.20 13.54 0.10
C HIS A 965 24.40 13.88 1.01
N SER A 966 25.44 13.04 1.07
CA SER A 966 26.62 13.26 1.95
C SER A 966 27.36 14.57 1.66
N HIS A 967 27.38 14.98 0.39
CA HIS A 967 27.98 16.23 -0.10
C HIS A 967 27.33 17.51 0.46
N LEU A 968 26.15 17.43 1.08
CA LEU A 968 25.49 18.58 1.71
C LEU A 968 25.79 18.60 3.21
N PRO A 969 25.96 19.77 3.86
CA PRO A 969 26.13 19.83 5.32
C PRO A 969 24.84 19.46 6.06
N ASN A 970 24.97 18.95 7.30
CA ASN A 970 23.81 18.81 8.19
C ASN A 970 23.40 20.20 8.71
N VAL A 971 22.10 20.37 8.98
CA VAL A 971 21.58 21.59 9.61
C VAL A 971 21.43 21.38 11.11
N ASP A 972 21.90 22.28 11.96
CA ASP A 972 22.00 22.02 13.42
C ASP A 972 20.63 21.90 14.12
N TRP A 973 19.61 22.55 13.55
CA TRP A 973 18.26 22.60 14.12
C TRP A 973 17.41 21.35 13.86
N TYR A 974 17.85 20.39 13.04
CA TYR A 974 16.99 19.30 12.59
C TYR A 974 16.47 18.41 13.73
N LYS A 975 17.28 18.17 14.77
CA LYS A 975 16.88 17.34 15.92
C LYS A 975 15.79 18.02 16.75
N ALA A 976 15.86 19.35 16.87
CA ALA A 976 14.88 20.14 17.61
C ALA A 976 13.51 20.15 16.91
N ILE A 977 13.50 20.27 15.57
CA ILE A 977 12.24 20.29 14.80
C ILE A 977 11.65 18.87 14.67
N TRP A 978 12.45 17.86 14.28
CA TRP A 978 11.94 16.54 13.88
C TRP A 978 11.91 15.48 14.99
N HIS A 979 11.49 15.86 16.20
CA HIS A 979 11.42 14.96 17.38
C HIS A 979 10.24 13.96 17.33
N LYS A 980 10.35 12.82 18.03
CA LYS A 980 9.37 11.71 17.99
C LYS A 980 8.04 12.03 18.70
N ASN A 981 8.04 12.95 19.66
CA ASN A 981 6.88 13.25 20.51
C ASN A 981 6.03 14.44 20.01
N HIS A 982 6.40 15.08 18.90
CA HIS A 982 5.69 16.26 18.40
C HIS A 982 4.63 15.90 17.35
N ALA A 983 3.46 16.55 17.43
CA ALA A 983 2.43 16.42 16.39
C ALA A 983 2.91 17.07 15.07
N LEU A 984 2.67 16.37 13.95
CA LEU A 984 3.22 16.70 12.63
C LEU A 984 2.87 18.12 12.18
N LYS A 985 1.66 18.61 12.50
CA LYS A 985 1.21 19.97 12.17
C LYS A 985 2.15 21.05 12.71
N PHE A 986 2.53 20.96 14.00
CA PHE A 986 3.41 21.95 14.64
C PHE A 986 4.85 21.85 14.12
N VAL A 987 5.31 20.63 13.85
CA VAL A 987 6.64 20.40 13.28
C VAL A 987 6.77 21.01 11.89
N CYS A 988 5.78 20.79 11.01
CA CYS A 988 5.77 21.37 9.67
C CYS A 988 5.69 22.90 9.70
N PHE A 989 4.90 23.47 10.62
CA PHE A 989 4.84 24.93 10.80
C PHE A 989 6.18 25.51 11.25
N THR A 990 6.80 24.92 12.27
CA THR A 990 8.11 25.34 12.79
C THR A 990 9.20 25.22 11.73
N TRP A 991 9.16 24.17 10.92
CA TRP A 991 10.05 23.98 9.78
C TRP A 991 9.89 25.10 8.73
N MET A 992 8.67 25.46 8.36
CA MET A 992 8.42 26.57 7.43
C MET A 992 8.84 27.92 8.01
N ALA A 993 8.65 28.13 9.32
CA ALA A 993 9.11 29.32 10.03
C ALA A 993 10.63 29.43 9.98
N ARG A 994 11.35 28.34 10.29
CA ARG A 994 12.82 28.32 10.30
C ARG A 994 13.43 28.60 8.93
N LEU A 995 12.78 28.16 7.86
CA LEU A 995 13.21 28.42 6.49
C LEU A 995 12.83 29.83 5.99
N GLY A 996 12.12 30.64 6.79
CA GLY A 996 11.62 31.96 6.37
C GLY A 996 10.61 31.87 5.23
N LYS A 997 9.77 30.83 5.24
CA LYS A 997 8.81 30.54 4.14
C LYS A 997 7.35 30.62 4.57
N LEU A 998 7.07 31.15 5.77
CA LEU A 998 5.70 31.53 6.15
C LEU A 998 5.20 32.70 5.29
N LYS A 999 3.90 32.74 5.03
CA LYS A 999 3.23 33.82 4.29
C LYS A 999 3.06 35.07 5.16
N THR A 1000 4.15 35.64 5.65
CA THR A 1000 4.15 36.95 6.31
C THR A 1000 4.22 38.06 5.26
N ALA A 1001 3.73 39.26 5.59
CA ALA A 1001 3.79 40.42 4.70
C ALA A 1001 5.23 40.67 4.22
N ASP A 1002 6.22 40.61 5.13
CA ASP A 1002 7.64 40.78 4.80
C ASP A 1002 8.15 39.75 3.78
N ASN A 1003 7.78 38.47 3.95
CA ASN A 1003 8.20 37.40 3.03
C ASN A 1003 7.52 37.51 1.65
N LEU A 1004 6.32 38.10 1.59
CA LEU A 1004 5.63 38.39 0.34
C LEU A 1004 6.24 39.59 -0.38
N LEU A 1005 6.59 40.65 0.37
CA LEU A 1005 7.31 41.83 -0.15
C LEU A 1005 8.69 41.47 -0.71
N ILE A 1006 9.46 40.63 -0.01
CA ILE A 1006 10.76 40.11 -0.50
C ILE A 1006 10.60 39.36 -1.84
N ARG A 1007 9.43 38.78 -2.10
CA ARG A 1007 9.12 38.05 -3.35
C ARG A 1007 8.53 38.95 -4.43
N GLY A 1008 8.49 40.27 -4.23
CA GLY A 1008 7.90 41.23 -5.17
C GLY A 1008 6.38 41.22 -5.21
N ILE A 1009 5.72 40.70 -4.17
CA ILE A 1009 4.25 40.69 -4.05
C ILE A 1009 3.86 41.82 -3.10
N HIS A 1010 3.32 42.89 -3.65
CA HIS A 1010 2.80 44.01 -2.85
C HIS A 1010 1.52 43.59 -2.11
N THR A 1011 1.59 43.55 -0.78
CA THR A 1011 0.43 43.42 0.09
C THR A 1011 -0.07 44.84 0.41
N TRP A 1012 -1.26 45.20 -0.07
CA TRP A 1012 -1.88 46.48 0.27
C TRP A 1012 -2.37 46.47 1.72
N ASP A 1013 -2.34 47.65 2.35
CA ASP A 1013 -2.78 47.91 3.73
C ASP A 1013 -4.23 47.48 3.97
N ARG A 1014 -4.43 46.21 4.33
CA ARG A 1014 -5.46 45.69 5.23
C ARG A 1014 -5.23 44.19 5.44
N ILE A 1015 -4.92 43.90 6.68
CA ILE A 1015 -4.62 42.58 7.24
C ILE A 1015 -5.66 41.53 6.82
N PHE A 1016 -5.26 40.55 6.00
CA PHE A 1016 -5.97 39.27 5.82
C PHE A 1016 -5.16 38.17 6.52
N TRP A 1017 -5.57 37.79 7.74
CA TRP A 1017 -5.05 36.61 8.43
C TRP A 1017 -5.97 35.40 8.18
N GLU A 1018 -5.85 34.73 7.04
CA GLU A 1018 -6.35 33.36 6.91
C GLU A 1018 -5.32 32.38 7.49
N CYS A 1019 -5.21 32.38 8.82
CA CYS A 1019 -4.63 31.29 9.58
C CYS A 1019 -5.59 31.07 10.75
N GLY A 1020 -6.34 29.97 10.74
CA GLY A 1020 -7.37 29.62 11.74
C GLY A 1020 -6.81 29.39 13.14
N CYS A 1021 -6.34 30.46 13.78
CA CYS A 1021 -6.00 30.56 15.18
C CYS A 1021 -6.66 31.84 15.69
N PHE A 1022 -7.72 31.69 16.49
CA PHE A 1022 -8.40 32.79 17.18
C PHE A 1022 -7.40 33.62 17.98
N VAL A 1023 -7.29 34.93 17.71
CA VAL A 1023 -6.72 35.93 18.64
C VAL A 1023 -7.49 37.26 18.48
N TRP A 1024 -7.84 37.87 19.62
CA TRP A 1024 -8.52 39.16 19.77
C TRP A 1024 -7.61 40.36 19.42
N PRO A 1025 -8.16 41.54 19.05
CA PRO A 1025 -7.37 42.67 18.61
C PRO A 1025 -6.89 43.54 19.79
N ALA A 1026 -5.58 43.55 20.06
CA ALA A 1026 -4.91 44.66 20.73
C ALA A 1026 -3.39 44.66 20.44
N HIS A 1027 -2.91 45.80 19.92
CA HIS A 1027 -1.55 46.34 19.83
C HIS A 1027 -0.32 45.41 19.84
N SER A 1028 0.36 45.42 18.69
CA SER A 1028 1.84 45.40 18.53
C SER A 1028 2.65 44.55 19.53
N SER A 1029 2.64 43.23 19.35
CA SER A 1029 3.72 42.29 19.75
C SER A 1029 3.42 40.90 19.19
N LEU A 1030 4.00 40.53 18.04
CA LEU A 1030 3.87 39.18 17.47
C LEU A 1030 5.05 38.30 17.89
N LEU A 1031 5.16 38.11 19.20
CA LEU A 1031 5.95 37.09 19.87
C LEU A 1031 5.18 36.80 21.16
N VAL A 1032 5.10 35.55 21.63
CA VAL A 1032 4.38 35.15 22.87
C VAL A 1032 2.89 34.78 22.70
N VAL A 1033 2.61 33.68 21.99
CA VAL A 1033 1.51 32.76 22.37
C VAL A 1033 1.96 31.30 22.21
N CYS A 1034 2.76 30.99 21.17
CA CYS A 1034 3.23 29.61 20.93
C CYS A 1034 4.27 29.09 21.93
N ILE A 1035 5.11 29.96 22.53
CA ILE A 1035 6.13 29.51 23.49
C ILE A 1035 5.47 28.97 24.77
N SER A 1036 4.38 29.59 25.24
CA SER A 1036 3.67 29.19 26.46
C SER A 1036 3.07 27.77 26.39
N ASN A 1037 2.57 27.35 25.23
CA ASN A 1037 2.01 26.02 25.01
C ASN A 1037 3.08 24.96 24.78
N ILE A 1038 4.24 25.32 24.18
CA ILE A 1038 5.40 24.43 24.10
C ILE A 1038 5.93 24.13 25.50
N SER A 1039 6.06 25.16 26.36
CA SER A 1039 6.46 24.95 27.76
C SER A 1039 5.42 24.15 28.56
N ARG A 1040 4.11 24.37 28.38
CA ARG A 1040 3.05 23.59 29.06
C ARG A 1040 3.04 22.09 28.68
N VAL A 1041 3.41 21.74 27.45
CA VAL A 1041 3.54 20.34 27.02
C VAL A 1041 4.80 19.72 27.61
N TYR A 1042 5.92 20.47 27.68
CA TYR A 1042 7.18 20.00 28.26
C TYR A 1042 7.07 19.66 29.76
N PHE A 1043 6.29 20.42 30.54
CA PHE A 1043 6.11 20.16 31.98
C PHE A 1043 5.11 19.03 32.29
N LYS A 1044 4.23 18.64 31.35
CA LYS A 1044 3.22 17.60 31.59
C LYS A 1044 3.74 16.17 31.35
N ASP A 1045 4.81 16.02 30.58
CA ASP A 1045 5.37 14.73 30.17
C ASP A 1045 6.51 14.21 31.07
N TYR A 1046 7.05 15.04 32.00
CA TYR A 1046 8.04 14.62 32.99
C TYR A 1046 7.44 14.55 34.41
N GLY A 1047 6.63 13.52 34.65
CA GLY A 1047 6.33 13.07 36.01
C GLY A 1047 7.50 12.24 36.55
N CYS A 1048 8.53 12.89 37.10
CA CYS A 1048 9.58 12.20 37.85
C CYS A 1048 9.16 12.06 39.31
N ASN A 1049 8.60 10.88 39.64
CA ASN A 1049 8.83 10.27 40.95
C ASN A 1049 10.21 9.64 40.92
N PHE A 1050 11.20 10.13 41.68
CA PHE A 1050 12.27 9.27 42.20
C PHE A 1050 12.92 9.88 43.45
N ALA A 1051 13.30 8.96 44.34
CA ALA A 1051 13.72 9.14 45.72
C ALA A 1051 15.04 9.90 45.89
N MET A 1052 15.18 10.53 47.06
CA MET A 1052 16.41 11.13 47.57
C MET A 1052 17.54 10.09 47.65
N ASP A 1053 18.71 10.44 47.13
CA ASP A 1053 19.99 10.07 47.75
C ASP A 1053 20.99 11.21 47.57
N SER A 1054 21.69 11.50 48.66
CA SER A 1054 22.59 12.63 48.91
C SER A 1054 23.97 12.46 48.28
N ALA A 1055 24.55 13.53 47.71
CA ALA A 1055 26.00 13.72 47.66
C ALA A 1055 26.38 15.21 47.47
N HIS A 1056 27.36 15.64 48.26
CA HIS A 1056 27.96 16.96 48.40
C HIS A 1056 29.02 17.31 47.33
N THR A 1057 29.52 18.57 47.41
CA THR A 1057 30.75 19.21 46.85
C THR A 1057 30.57 19.89 45.48
N ASP A 1058 30.54 21.23 45.39
CA ASP A 1058 31.57 22.29 45.57
C ASP A 1058 32.26 22.61 44.23
N ASP A 1059 32.03 23.82 43.70
CA ASP A 1059 33.09 24.81 43.44
C ASP A 1059 32.57 26.10 42.80
N ASP A 1060 33.01 27.21 43.42
CA ASP A 1060 32.83 28.61 43.07
C ASP A 1060 33.86 29.06 42.03
N GLU A 1061 33.43 29.67 40.91
CA GLU A 1061 34.19 30.72 40.21
C GLU A 1061 33.37 31.33 39.05
N LEU A 1062 32.59 32.40 39.32
CA LEU A 1062 32.12 33.36 38.30
C LEU A 1062 31.47 34.60 38.93
N GLY A 1063 32.12 35.13 39.97
CA GLY A 1063 31.64 36.28 40.74
C GLY A 1063 32.38 37.59 40.44
N LEU A 1064 32.66 37.95 39.18
CA LEU A 1064 33.43 39.18 38.90
C LEU A 1064 33.08 40.02 37.65
N SER A 1065 31.98 39.77 36.91
CA SER A 1065 31.60 40.64 35.76
C SER A 1065 30.24 41.35 35.86
N LEU A 1066 29.52 41.22 36.98
CA LEU A 1066 28.14 41.72 37.11
C LEU A 1066 27.98 43.16 37.64
N ARG A 1067 29.07 43.89 37.92
CA ARG A 1067 28.99 45.26 38.50
C ARG A 1067 29.12 46.42 37.51
N ALA A 1068 29.15 46.18 36.20
CA ALA A 1068 29.28 47.25 35.20
C ALA A 1068 28.00 47.52 34.37
N MET A 1069 26.88 46.84 34.64
CA MET A 1069 25.66 46.93 33.81
C MET A 1069 24.38 47.35 34.57
N GLU A 1070 24.48 47.89 35.78
CA GLU A 1070 23.30 48.34 36.54
C GLU A 1070 22.85 49.78 36.24
N GLY A 1071 23.51 50.50 35.33
CA GLY A 1071 23.21 51.91 35.04
C GLY A 1071 22.08 52.19 34.03
N HIS A 1072 21.62 51.22 33.24
CA HIS A 1072 20.78 51.51 32.06
C HIS A 1072 19.41 50.78 31.97
N PHE A 1073 19.01 49.98 32.96
CA PHE A 1073 17.72 49.26 32.95
C PHE A 1073 16.79 49.57 34.13
N GLY A 1074 16.97 50.74 34.76
CA GLY A 1074 16.17 51.16 35.93
C GLY A 1074 14.68 51.44 35.67
N ASN A 1075 14.22 51.54 34.41
CA ASN A 1075 12.86 51.95 34.10
C ASN A 1075 11.93 50.83 33.56
N LEU A 1076 12.42 49.61 33.33
CA LEU A 1076 11.57 48.49 32.89
C LEU A 1076 11.08 47.59 34.04
N ALA A 1077 11.68 47.68 35.22
CA ALA A 1077 11.41 46.79 36.35
C ALA A 1077 10.15 47.11 37.16
N ARG A 1078 9.35 48.12 36.79
CA ARG A 1078 8.11 48.49 37.49
C ARG A 1078 6.82 47.88 36.95
N PHE A 1079 6.86 47.11 35.85
CA PHE A 1079 5.63 46.60 35.19
C PHE A 1079 5.38 45.09 35.29
N CYS A 1080 6.29 44.30 35.87
CA CYS A 1080 6.15 42.85 36.00
C CYS A 1080 6.42 42.37 37.43
N GLY A 1081 5.53 42.71 38.37
CA GLY A 1081 5.48 42.07 39.68
C GLY A 1081 4.39 41.02 39.69
N PHE A 1082 4.75 39.74 39.56
CA PHE A 1082 4.09 38.50 40.03
C PHE A 1082 4.62 37.33 39.16
N PHE A 1083 5.11 36.26 39.80
CA PHE A 1083 5.85 35.10 39.25
C PHE A 1083 7.38 35.25 39.11
N LEU A 1084 8.07 35.44 40.23
CA LEU A 1084 9.49 35.09 40.39
C LEU A 1084 9.66 34.30 41.69
N SER A 1085 9.39 32.99 41.65
CA SER A 1085 9.79 32.07 42.73
C SER A 1085 10.33 30.71 42.26
N ASP A 1086 10.08 30.27 41.02
CA ASP A 1086 10.44 28.90 40.60
C ASP A 1086 11.50 28.82 39.47
N TRP A 1087 12.37 29.82 39.35
CA TRP A 1087 13.36 29.94 38.25
C TRP A 1087 14.80 29.57 38.65
N ARG A 1088 14.99 28.63 39.57
CA ARG A 1088 16.30 28.03 39.85
C ARG A 1088 16.23 26.55 39.48
N HIS A 1089 17.11 26.13 38.56
CA HIS A 1089 17.29 24.77 38.01
C HIS A 1089 16.73 24.51 36.60
N CYS A 1090 17.35 25.13 35.59
CA CYS A 1090 17.39 24.64 34.21
C CYS A 1090 18.65 25.17 33.50
N ASP A 1091 19.29 24.33 32.69
CA ASP A 1091 20.53 24.59 31.95
C ASP A 1091 20.48 25.91 31.16
N GLY A 1092 21.36 26.85 31.51
CA GLY A 1092 21.40 28.21 30.96
C GLY A 1092 21.75 28.30 29.47
N GLN A 1093 22.38 27.29 28.88
CA GLN A 1093 22.87 27.35 27.49
C GLN A 1093 21.74 27.42 26.44
N PHE A 1094 20.62 26.73 26.67
CA PHE A 1094 19.51 26.64 25.72
C PHE A 1094 18.69 27.95 25.61
N CYS A 1095 18.54 28.69 26.71
CA CYS A 1095 17.90 30.00 26.70
C CYS A 1095 18.75 31.05 26.00
N TRP A 1096 20.08 30.98 26.14
CA TRP A 1096 21.02 31.85 25.44
C TRP A 1096 21.02 31.64 23.92
N ASP A 1097 20.89 30.41 23.43
CA ASP A 1097 20.83 30.14 21.98
C ASP A 1097 19.55 30.66 21.30
N ILE A 1098 18.42 30.66 22.03
CA ILE A 1098 17.14 31.23 21.57
C ILE A 1098 17.18 32.77 21.56
N LEU A 1099 17.86 33.38 22.54
CA LEU A 1099 18.09 34.82 22.61
C LEU A 1099 19.14 35.29 21.59
N ALA A 1100 20.18 34.50 21.33
CA ALA A 1100 21.18 34.78 20.30
C ALA A 1100 20.57 34.75 18.89
N ALA A 1101 19.70 33.77 18.60
CA ALA A 1101 18.99 33.70 17.33
C ALA A 1101 18.03 34.88 17.10
N SER A 1102 17.43 35.44 18.15
CA SER A 1102 16.57 36.64 18.07
C SER A 1102 17.37 37.95 17.99
N SER A 1103 18.55 38.03 18.64
CA SER A 1103 19.45 39.20 18.55
C SER A 1103 20.06 39.41 17.15
N SER A 1104 20.34 38.32 16.43
CA SER A 1104 20.81 38.37 15.03
C SER A 1104 19.79 38.98 14.05
N PHE A 1105 18.51 39.03 14.44
CA PHE A 1105 17.42 39.61 13.65
C PHE A 1105 17.31 41.14 13.84
N VAL A 1106 17.92 41.68 14.90
CA VAL A 1106 17.84 43.11 15.27
C VAL A 1106 19.17 43.85 15.03
N GLY A 1107 20.31 43.14 15.10
CA GLY A 1107 21.65 43.76 15.12
C GLY A 1107 22.17 44.41 13.83
N ASN A 1108 21.59 44.14 12.65
CA ASN A 1108 22.15 44.63 11.37
C ASN A 1108 21.32 45.71 10.66
N ARG A 1109 20.33 46.32 11.32
CA ARG A 1109 19.57 47.46 10.74
C ARG A 1109 19.49 48.73 11.57
N CYS A 1110 19.99 48.76 12.81
CA CYS A 1110 19.96 49.98 13.64
C CYS A 1110 21.14 50.96 13.42
N HIS A 1111 22.17 50.61 12.65
CA HIS A 1111 23.34 51.50 12.48
C HIS A 1111 23.33 52.41 11.24
N ARG A 1112 22.23 52.48 10.47
CA ARG A 1112 22.12 53.36 9.29
C ARG A 1112 20.87 54.26 9.25
N GLN A 1113 20.12 54.38 10.34
CA GLN A 1113 18.87 55.15 10.37
C GLN A 1113 18.75 56.16 11.52
N VAL A 1114 19.86 56.52 12.17
CA VAL A 1114 19.92 57.55 13.24
C VAL A 1114 20.63 58.83 12.77
N GLN A 1115 20.91 58.99 11.47
CA GLN A 1115 21.63 60.15 10.94
C GLN A 1115 20.82 61.00 9.93
N PHE A 1116 19.48 61.00 10.05
CA PHE A 1116 18.60 61.74 9.11
C PHE A 1116 17.42 62.51 9.74
N TYR A 1117 17.42 62.74 11.06
CA TYR A 1117 16.39 63.59 11.72
C TYR A 1117 16.96 64.47 12.84
N LEU A 1118 18.05 65.19 12.53
CA LEU A 1118 18.42 66.44 13.21
C LEU A 1118 19.02 67.35 12.13
N ASP A 1119 18.29 68.44 11.83
CA ASP A 1119 18.64 69.66 11.05
C ASP A 1119 17.72 69.95 9.84
N SER A 1120 16.56 70.54 10.15
CA SER A 1120 15.84 71.57 9.37
C SER A 1120 14.65 72.05 10.21
N ASP A 1121 14.81 72.94 11.20
CA ASP A 1121 14.95 74.41 11.15
C ASP A 1121 13.63 75.16 11.44
N ILE A 1122 13.65 75.89 12.56
CA ILE A 1122 13.30 77.32 12.67
C ILE A 1122 12.00 77.77 11.96
N LYS A 1123 10.87 77.74 12.68
CA LYS A 1123 9.99 78.89 13.02
C LYS A 1123 8.79 78.45 13.85
#